data_AF-A7N878-F1
#
_entry.id   AF-A7N878-F1
#
_cell.length_a   1.000
_cell.length_b   1.000
_cell.length_c   1.000
_cell.angle_alpha   90.00
_cell.angle_beta   90.00
_cell.angle_gamma   90.00
#
_symmetry.space_group_name_H-M   'P 1'
#
loop_
_entity.id
_entity.type
_entity.pdbx_description
1 polymer ?
#
loop_
_entity_poly.entity_id
_entity_poly.type
_entity_poly.pdbx_seq_one_letter_code
_entity_poly.pdbx_strand_id
1 'polypeptide(L)'
;MFGEGIVRDELSLRREGNHLVIMVGGPDSGDSITIEEGYVNSQHQIEEIVLSDGSTVSPQSLPILSSAEADELRGGYFADVIDGREGDDRLYGEGGDDTLEGGQGDDVLDGGAGNDTLNAGAGNDTVTAGAGNDVVAGGLGNDTLHGGTGNDQVSGGEGDDHLTVAYSGSNTLDGGAGDDVLTVETPTSSGRYSSYYKTANNARNTLIGGAGNDRLVGGLGAERYEFNRGDGQDTIRDRDVYGSSVDQIVFGEGIVRDELSLRREGNHLVIMIGGPDSGDSITIEEGYVNSQHQIEEIVLSDGSTVSPQSLPILSSAEADELRGGYFADVIDGREGDDRLYGEGGDDTLEGGQGDDVLDGGAGNDTLNAGAGNDTVTAGAGNDVVAGGLGNDTLHGGTGNDQVSGGEGDDHLTVAYSGSNTLDGGAGDDVLTVETPTSSGRYSSYYKTANNARNTLIGGAGNDRLVGGLGAERYEFNRGDGQDTIRDRDVYGSSVDQIVFGEGIVRDELSLRREGNHLVIMIGGPDSGDSITIEEGYVNSQHQIEEIVLSDGSTVSPQSLPILSSAEADELRGGYFADVIDGREGDDRLYGEGGDDTLEGGQGDDVLDGGAGNDTLNAGAGNDTVTAGAGNDVVAGGLGNDTLHGGTGNDQVSGGEGDDHLTVAYSGSNTLDGGAGDDVLTVETPTSSGRYSSYYKTANNARNTLIGGAGNDRLVGGLGAERYEFNRGDGQDTIRDRDVYGSSVDQIVFGEGIVRDELSLRREGNHLVIMIGGPDSGDSITIEEGYVNSQYQIEEIVLSDGSTVSPFDLPDYVEPVIETDLLVQAMSAFDAQENVANNAVIDSVTSSMSPNVVVSGRSPL
;
A
#
# COMPACT_ATOMS: atom_id res chain seq x y z
N MET A 1 72.59 -65.73 14.96
CA MET A 1 73.87 -65.00 14.94
C MET A 1 74.56 -65.32 13.63
N PHE A 2 74.80 -64.31 12.80
CA PHE A 2 75.46 -64.46 11.51
C PHE A 2 76.99 -64.27 11.61
N GLY A 3 77.75 -64.87 10.69
CA GLY A 3 79.21 -64.75 10.61
C GLY A 3 79.68 -63.42 9.99
N GLU A 4 81.00 -63.17 9.98
CA GLU A 4 81.60 -61.95 9.37
C GLU A 4 81.08 -61.68 7.95
N GLY A 5 80.64 -60.44 7.69
CA GLY A 5 80.28 -59.96 6.35
C GLY A 5 78.80 -59.71 6.11
N ILE A 6 77.91 -60.32 6.90
CA ILE A 6 76.45 -60.16 6.75
C ILE A 6 75.99 -58.91 7.50
N VAL A 7 75.36 -57.99 6.77
CA VAL A 7 74.79 -56.72 7.26
C VAL A 7 73.27 -56.71 7.09
N ARG A 8 72.57 -55.78 7.76
CA ARG A 8 71.09 -55.69 7.75
C ARG A 8 70.51 -55.69 6.33
N ASP A 9 71.09 -54.88 5.45
CA ASP A 9 70.57 -54.64 4.09
C ASP A 9 70.66 -55.87 3.17
N GLU A 10 71.39 -56.91 3.57
CA GLU A 10 71.49 -58.17 2.84
C GLU A 10 70.44 -59.21 3.30
N LEU A 11 69.67 -58.90 4.36
CA LEU A 11 68.68 -59.82 4.91
C LEU A 11 67.28 -59.45 4.42
N SER A 12 66.55 -60.46 3.93
CA SER A 12 65.12 -60.35 3.65
C SER A 12 64.39 -61.60 4.11
N LEU A 13 63.07 -61.54 4.14
CA LEU A 13 62.22 -62.67 4.47
C LEU A 13 61.54 -63.20 3.22
N ARG A 14 61.26 -64.50 3.25
CA ARG A 14 60.35 -65.17 2.34
C ARG A 14 59.50 -66.15 3.14
N ARG A 15 58.23 -66.30 2.79
CA ARG A 15 57.33 -67.26 3.42
C ARG A 15 57.19 -68.49 2.53
N GLU A 16 57.38 -69.67 3.13
CA GLU A 16 57.09 -70.95 2.46
C GLU A 16 56.05 -71.71 3.31
N GLY A 17 54.77 -71.53 2.98
CA GLY A 17 53.66 -72.08 3.76
C GLY A 17 53.63 -71.52 5.19
N ASN A 18 53.90 -72.36 6.18
CA ASN A 18 53.96 -71.96 7.59
C ASN A 18 55.38 -71.61 8.07
N HIS A 19 56.39 -71.77 7.22
CA HIS A 19 57.79 -71.60 7.57
C HIS A 19 58.28 -70.17 7.27
N LEU A 20 59.12 -69.62 8.16
CA LEU A 20 59.79 -68.33 7.99
C LEU A 20 61.17 -68.57 7.38
N VAL A 21 61.46 -68.03 6.20
CA VAL A 21 62.74 -68.19 5.52
C VAL A 21 63.48 -66.86 5.54
N ILE A 22 64.64 -66.81 6.21
CA ILE A 22 65.54 -65.66 6.17
C ILE A 22 66.49 -65.86 4.99
N MET A 23 66.40 -64.99 3.99
CA MET A 23 67.29 -64.97 2.83
C MET A 23 68.52 -64.11 3.14
N VAL A 24 69.70 -64.54 2.66
CA VAL A 24 70.96 -63.81 2.81
C VAL A 24 71.50 -63.47 1.42
N GLY A 25 71.53 -62.19 1.07
CA GLY A 25 71.95 -61.68 -0.25
C GLY A 25 70.80 -61.41 -1.23
N GLY A 26 69.57 -61.23 -0.74
CA GLY A 26 68.38 -60.92 -1.53
C GLY A 26 67.51 -62.14 -1.93
N PRO A 27 66.35 -61.91 -2.57
CA PRO A 27 65.36 -62.96 -2.85
C PRO A 27 65.82 -64.00 -3.88
N ASP A 28 66.74 -63.65 -4.78
CA ASP A 28 67.34 -64.58 -5.76
C ASP A 28 68.55 -65.34 -5.21
N SER A 29 68.93 -65.11 -3.95
CA SER A 29 70.06 -65.81 -3.36
C SER A 29 69.70 -67.28 -3.08
N GLY A 30 70.68 -68.17 -3.28
CA GLY A 30 70.51 -69.58 -2.91
C GLY A 30 70.72 -69.85 -1.41
N ASP A 31 71.11 -68.84 -0.63
CA ASP A 31 71.52 -68.97 0.76
C ASP A 31 70.39 -68.50 1.69
N SER A 32 69.82 -69.43 2.45
CA SER A 32 68.70 -69.16 3.34
C SER A 32 68.72 -69.96 4.64
N ILE A 33 67.98 -69.47 5.63
CA ILE A 33 67.71 -70.16 6.89
C ILE A 33 66.20 -70.30 7.02
N THR A 34 65.70 -71.53 6.95
CA THR A 34 64.28 -71.85 7.19
C THR A 34 64.04 -72.15 8.67
N ILE A 35 63.03 -71.48 9.23
CA ILE A 35 62.51 -71.69 10.58
C ILE A 35 61.13 -72.34 10.43
N GLU A 36 61.03 -73.60 10.82
CA GLU A 36 59.81 -74.37 10.58
C GLU A 36 58.64 -73.88 11.47
N GLU A 37 57.46 -73.62 10.87
CA GLU A 37 56.27 -73.12 11.58
C GLU A 37 56.46 -71.73 12.25
N GLY A 38 57.49 -70.99 11.85
CA GLY A 38 57.87 -69.70 12.46
C GLY A 38 56.79 -68.60 12.40
N TYR A 39 55.83 -68.69 11.46
CA TYR A 39 54.73 -67.71 11.35
C TYR A 39 53.47 -68.07 12.15
N VAL A 40 53.26 -69.36 12.47
CA VAL A 40 51.98 -69.85 13.05
C VAL A 40 52.11 -70.35 14.49
N ASN A 41 53.33 -70.47 15.01
CA ASN A 41 53.60 -70.95 16.36
C ASN A 41 54.57 -70.01 17.08
N SER A 42 54.06 -69.29 18.09
CA SER A 42 54.84 -68.34 18.88
C SER A 42 56.01 -68.96 19.63
N GLN A 43 56.06 -70.29 19.78
CA GLN A 43 57.20 -71.00 20.38
C GLN A 43 58.37 -71.20 19.41
N HIS A 44 58.18 -70.99 18.12
CA HIS A 44 59.22 -71.13 17.08
C HIS A 44 59.73 -69.78 16.56
N GLN A 45 59.34 -68.68 17.22
CA GLN A 45 59.77 -67.34 16.86
C GLN A 45 61.25 -67.14 17.20
N ILE A 46 61.97 -66.48 16.29
CA ILE A 46 63.31 -65.96 16.58
C ILE A 46 63.13 -64.58 17.19
N GLU A 47 63.65 -64.37 18.39
CA GLU A 47 63.49 -63.08 19.09
C GLU A 47 64.51 -62.04 18.61
N GLU A 48 65.67 -62.47 18.14
CA GLU A 48 66.77 -61.58 17.80
C GLU A 48 67.74 -62.17 16.77
N ILE A 49 68.01 -61.42 15.70
CA ILE A 49 69.11 -61.67 14.78
C ILE A 49 70.29 -60.82 15.21
N VAL A 50 71.33 -61.46 15.74
CA VAL A 50 72.61 -60.79 16.01
C VAL A 50 73.45 -60.78 14.73
N LEU A 51 73.75 -59.58 14.23
CA LEU A 51 74.58 -59.33 13.04
C LEU A 51 76.08 -59.42 13.36
N SER A 52 76.90 -59.37 12.31
CA SER A 52 78.36 -59.51 12.39
C SER A 52 79.05 -58.41 13.19
N ASP A 53 78.47 -57.21 13.29
CA ASP A 53 78.95 -56.07 14.07
C ASP A 53 78.46 -56.06 15.53
N GLY A 54 77.69 -57.09 15.93
CA GLY A 54 77.08 -57.21 17.25
C GLY A 54 75.81 -56.37 17.43
N SER A 55 75.37 -55.63 16.41
CA SER A 55 74.03 -55.04 16.38
C SER A 55 72.97 -56.13 16.24
N THR A 56 71.75 -55.78 16.63
CA THR A 56 70.66 -56.74 16.64
C THR A 56 69.47 -56.23 15.86
N VAL A 57 68.85 -57.13 15.10
CA VAL A 57 67.72 -56.87 14.23
C VAL A 57 66.60 -57.81 14.65
N SER A 58 65.41 -57.27 14.88
CA SER A 58 64.22 -58.11 15.00
C SER A 58 63.95 -58.75 13.63
N PRO A 59 63.77 -60.08 13.53
CA PRO A 59 63.40 -60.72 12.26
C PRO A 59 62.19 -60.06 11.60
N GLN A 60 61.23 -59.58 12.40
CA GLN A 60 60.00 -58.92 11.95
C GLN A 60 60.25 -57.56 11.28
N SER A 61 61.43 -56.97 11.44
CA SER A 61 61.78 -55.69 10.79
C SER A 61 62.48 -55.86 9.44
N LEU A 62 62.55 -57.09 8.93
CA LEU A 62 63.11 -57.41 7.61
C LEU A 62 61.99 -57.48 6.57
N PRO A 63 62.18 -56.95 5.35
CA PRO A 63 61.14 -56.93 4.34
C PRO A 63 60.89 -58.33 3.75
N ILE A 64 59.62 -58.64 3.47
CA ILE A 64 59.19 -59.77 2.65
C ILE A 64 59.20 -59.30 1.19
N LEU A 65 60.05 -59.89 0.35
CA LEU A 65 60.26 -59.45 -1.03
C LEU A 65 59.76 -60.51 -2.03
N SER A 66 59.02 -60.07 -3.06
CA SER A 66 58.60 -60.89 -4.20
C SER A 66 59.73 -61.12 -5.22
N SER A 67 59.42 -61.93 -6.23
CA SER A 67 60.20 -62.09 -7.45
C SER A 67 59.84 -61.03 -8.49
N ALA A 68 59.93 -61.35 -9.79
CA ALA A 68 59.46 -60.49 -10.88
C ALA A 68 58.28 -61.14 -11.65
N GLU A 69 57.65 -62.15 -11.04
CA GLU A 69 56.47 -62.85 -11.53
C GLU A 69 55.33 -62.62 -10.54
N ALA A 70 54.08 -62.89 -10.95
CA ALA A 70 52.91 -62.81 -10.07
C ALA A 70 53.06 -63.73 -8.83
N ASP A 71 53.14 -63.12 -7.66
CA ASP A 71 53.41 -63.74 -6.37
C ASP A 71 52.23 -63.60 -5.37
N GLU A 72 52.21 -64.46 -4.35
CA GLU A 72 51.29 -64.34 -3.21
C GLU A 72 52.11 -64.27 -1.91
N LEU A 73 52.12 -63.10 -1.27
CA LEU A 73 52.87 -62.82 -0.05
C LEU A 73 51.92 -62.55 1.12
N ARG A 74 52.26 -63.11 2.28
CA ARG A 74 51.43 -63.01 3.49
C ARG A 74 52.28 -62.74 4.73
N GLY A 75 51.97 -61.65 5.43
CA GLY A 75 52.43 -61.29 6.76
C GLY A 75 51.83 -62.16 7.87
N GLY A 76 51.77 -61.60 9.06
CA GLY A 76 51.49 -62.25 10.33
C GLY A 76 50.57 -61.44 11.24
N TYR A 77 50.89 -61.38 12.53
CA TYR A 77 50.10 -60.62 13.52
C TYR A 77 50.92 -59.44 14.10
N PHE A 78 51.94 -59.01 13.37
CA PHE A 78 52.90 -57.98 13.75
C PHE A 78 53.03 -57.00 12.60
N ALA A 79 53.56 -55.80 12.87
CA ALA A 79 53.94 -54.86 11.83
C ALA A 79 54.95 -55.50 10.84
N ASP A 80 54.47 -55.81 9.65
CA ASP A 80 55.20 -56.43 8.55
C ASP A 80 55.50 -55.42 7.44
N VAL A 81 56.58 -55.65 6.68
CA VAL A 81 56.91 -54.87 5.50
C VAL A 81 56.96 -55.82 4.31
N ILE A 82 56.11 -55.61 3.30
CA ILE A 82 55.95 -56.48 2.13
C ILE A 82 56.12 -55.63 0.86
N ASP A 83 56.95 -56.09 -0.08
CA ASP A 83 57.24 -55.43 -1.36
C ASP A 83 57.10 -56.43 -2.53
N GLY A 84 56.13 -56.15 -3.41
CA GLY A 84 55.68 -56.92 -4.58
C GLY A 84 56.40 -56.62 -5.89
N ARG A 85 57.15 -55.52 -5.97
CA ARG A 85 58.07 -55.23 -7.10
C ARG A 85 57.44 -55.27 -8.49
N GLU A 86 57.66 -56.32 -9.28
CA GLU A 86 57.15 -56.46 -10.65
C GLU A 86 56.28 -57.72 -10.71
N GLY A 87 55.10 -57.66 -11.33
CA GLY A 87 54.17 -58.78 -11.43
C GLY A 87 52.78 -58.39 -10.95
N ASP A 88 51.77 -59.23 -11.22
CA ASP A 88 50.42 -59.05 -10.70
C ASP A 88 50.31 -59.77 -9.34
N ASP A 89 50.65 -59.09 -8.27
CA ASP A 89 50.89 -59.67 -6.95
C ASP A 89 49.68 -59.67 -6.03
N ARG A 90 49.71 -60.53 -5.01
CA ARG A 90 48.73 -60.56 -3.92
C ARG A 90 49.43 -60.45 -2.57
N LEU A 91 49.27 -59.31 -1.92
CA LEU A 91 49.94 -58.97 -0.67
C LEU A 91 48.92 -58.91 0.48
N TYR A 92 49.19 -59.62 1.58
CA TYR A 92 48.33 -59.63 2.77
C TYR A 92 49.14 -59.28 4.02
N GLY A 93 48.80 -58.21 4.75
CA GLY A 93 49.40 -57.85 6.04
C GLY A 93 48.88 -58.71 7.20
N GLU A 94 47.59 -59.03 7.16
CA GLU A 94 46.81 -59.81 8.15
C GLU A 94 46.55 -59.05 9.45
N GLY A 95 47.56 -58.73 10.25
CA GLY A 95 47.36 -57.78 11.34
C GLY A 95 48.65 -57.32 11.98
N GLY A 96 48.62 -56.17 12.63
CA GLY A 96 49.82 -55.36 12.84
C GLY A 96 49.65 -54.02 12.13
N ASP A 97 50.56 -53.09 12.36
CA ASP A 97 50.62 -51.85 11.57
C ASP A 97 51.56 -52.12 10.39
N ASP A 98 51.01 -52.52 9.25
CA ASP A 98 51.76 -53.10 8.14
C ASP A 98 52.15 -52.07 7.07
N THR A 99 53.18 -52.37 6.27
CA THR A 99 53.58 -51.57 5.11
C THR A 99 53.65 -52.45 3.88
N LEU A 100 52.75 -52.25 2.91
CA LEU A 100 52.65 -53.03 1.68
C LEU A 100 52.95 -52.13 0.46
N GLU A 101 53.85 -52.57 -0.40
CA GLU A 101 54.19 -51.93 -1.68
C GLU A 101 53.94 -52.93 -2.81
N GLY A 102 53.01 -52.64 -3.74
CA GLY A 102 52.66 -53.52 -4.87
C GLY A 102 53.70 -53.48 -5.97
N GLY A 103 53.95 -52.30 -6.53
CA GLY A 103 55.05 -52.04 -7.46
C GLY A 103 54.58 -51.81 -8.90
N GLN A 104 54.78 -52.78 -9.79
CA GLN A 104 54.39 -52.72 -11.21
C GLN A 104 53.54 -53.95 -11.53
N GLY A 105 52.39 -53.78 -12.16
CA GLY A 105 51.44 -54.86 -12.46
C GLY A 105 50.10 -54.60 -11.81
N ASP A 106 49.08 -55.39 -12.14
CA ASP A 106 47.75 -55.24 -11.54
C ASP A 106 47.71 -56.01 -10.19
N ASP A 107 47.93 -55.31 -9.09
CA ASP A 107 48.16 -55.86 -7.76
C ASP A 107 46.90 -55.93 -6.88
N VAL A 108 46.90 -56.84 -5.92
CA VAL A 108 45.87 -56.94 -4.88
C VAL A 108 46.50 -56.85 -3.49
N LEU A 109 46.20 -55.79 -2.75
CA LEU A 109 46.73 -55.56 -1.41
C LEU A 109 45.61 -55.63 -0.36
N ASP A 110 45.87 -56.31 0.75
CA ASP A 110 44.96 -56.44 1.91
C ASP A 110 45.75 -56.17 3.21
N GLY A 111 45.51 -55.04 3.88
CA GLY A 111 46.23 -54.64 5.09
C GLY A 111 45.84 -55.52 6.28
N GLY A 112 44.54 -55.63 6.53
CA GLY A 112 43.98 -56.48 7.57
C GLY A 112 43.59 -55.67 8.80
N ALA A 113 44.30 -55.84 9.91
CA ALA A 113 43.95 -55.18 11.17
C ALA A 113 45.14 -54.45 11.81
N GLY A 114 45.03 -53.14 11.96
CA GLY A 114 46.04 -52.23 12.48
C GLY A 114 46.09 -51.00 11.59
N ASN A 115 47.00 -50.06 11.84
CA ASN A 115 47.13 -48.85 11.04
C ASN A 115 48.14 -49.11 9.93
N ASP A 116 47.64 -49.41 8.75
CA ASP A 116 48.44 -49.92 7.64
C ASP A 116 48.83 -48.79 6.67
N THR A 117 49.97 -48.95 5.99
CA THR A 117 50.42 -48.09 4.89
C THR A 117 50.52 -48.92 3.62
N LEU A 118 49.64 -48.71 2.66
CA LEU A 118 49.53 -49.48 1.43
C LEU A 118 49.79 -48.57 0.23
N ASN A 119 50.73 -48.95 -0.64
CA ASN A 119 51.02 -48.27 -1.90
C ASN A 119 50.95 -49.28 -3.04
N ALA A 120 49.96 -49.18 -3.91
CA ALA A 120 49.72 -50.19 -4.94
C ALA A 120 50.72 -50.08 -6.10
N GLY A 121 51.00 -48.87 -6.58
CA GLY A 121 52.10 -48.61 -7.50
C GLY A 121 51.62 -48.28 -8.91
N ALA A 122 51.91 -49.13 -9.89
CA ALA A 122 51.49 -48.90 -11.27
C ALA A 122 50.78 -50.12 -11.83
N GLY A 123 49.54 -49.95 -12.28
CA GLY A 123 48.64 -51.02 -12.67
C GLY A 123 47.20 -50.62 -12.36
N ASN A 124 46.24 -51.49 -12.64
CA ASN A 124 44.87 -51.32 -12.14
C ASN A 124 44.72 -52.18 -10.90
N ASP A 125 44.92 -51.57 -9.74
CA ASP A 125 45.13 -52.27 -8.50
C ASP A 125 43.84 -52.39 -7.69
N THR A 126 43.80 -53.35 -6.77
CA THR A 126 42.70 -53.51 -5.81
C THR A 126 43.26 -53.53 -4.40
N VAL A 127 42.92 -52.50 -3.61
CA VAL A 127 43.41 -52.36 -2.23
C VAL A 127 42.26 -52.45 -1.23
N THR A 128 42.44 -53.22 -0.17
CA THR A 128 41.56 -53.25 1.01
C THR A 128 42.41 -53.01 2.25
N ALA A 129 42.31 -51.85 2.88
CA ALA A 129 43.16 -51.54 4.03
C ALA A 129 42.71 -52.29 5.29
N GLY A 130 41.41 -52.27 5.60
CA GLY A 130 40.82 -53.15 6.60
C GLY A 130 40.38 -52.39 7.84
N ALA A 131 40.95 -52.67 9.00
CA ALA A 131 40.54 -52.07 10.27
C ALA A 131 41.69 -51.34 10.96
N GLY A 132 41.59 -50.03 11.06
CA GLY A 132 42.57 -49.15 11.69
C GLY A 132 42.52 -47.78 11.01
N ASN A 133 43.48 -46.90 11.30
CA ASN A 133 43.58 -45.64 10.57
C ASN A 133 44.62 -45.81 9.48
N ASP A 134 44.18 -46.09 8.27
CA ASP A 134 45.05 -46.56 7.21
C ASP A 134 45.48 -45.42 6.26
N VAL A 135 46.62 -45.58 5.61
CA VAL A 135 47.11 -44.72 4.53
C VAL A 135 47.22 -45.57 3.27
N VAL A 136 46.44 -45.24 2.26
CA VAL A 136 46.34 -45.98 0.99
C VAL A 136 46.67 -45.06 -0.17
N ALA A 137 47.54 -45.50 -1.07
CA ALA A 137 47.83 -44.87 -2.36
C ALA A 137 47.65 -45.89 -3.49
N GLY A 138 46.87 -45.56 -4.52
CA GLY A 138 46.72 -46.36 -5.74
C GLY A 138 47.94 -46.22 -6.63
N GLY A 139 48.17 -45.02 -7.17
CA GLY A 139 49.36 -44.68 -7.94
C GLY A 139 49.04 -44.39 -9.40
N LEU A 140 49.50 -45.22 -10.33
CA LEU A 140 49.23 -45.06 -11.77
C LEU A 140 48.28 -46.14 -12.26
N GLY A 141 47.17 -45.78 -12.88
CA GLY A 141 46.18 -46.69 -13.45
C GLY A 141 44.84 -46.56 -12.76
N ASN A 142 43.86 -47.38 -13.14
CA ASN A 142 42.50 -47.25 -12.64
C ASN A 142 42.30 -48.19 -11.45
N ASP A 143 42.38 -47.64 -10.25
CA ASP A 143 42.46 -48.38 -9.01
C ASP A 143 41.12 -48.51 -8.28
N THR A 144 40.96 -49.60 -7.53
CA THR A 144 39.82 -49.80 -6.63
C THR A 144 40.30 -49.88 -5.19
N LEU A 145 40.04 -48.83 -4.42
CA LEU A 145 40.60 -48.64 -3.09
C LEU A 145 39.51 -48.64 -2.00
N HIS A 146 39.63 -49.53 -1.03
CA HIS A 146 38.73 -49.62 0.12
C HIS A 146 39.48 -49.34 1.43
N GLY A 147 39.24 -48.18 2.04
CA GLY A 147 39.87 -47.79 3.30
C GLY A 147 39.38 -48.61 4.50
N GLY A 148 38.18 -49.17 4.44
CA GLY A 148 37.65 -49.98 5.53
C GLY A 148 37.20 -49.14 6.73
N THR A 149 37.46 -49.62 7.95
CA THR A 149 37.01 -48.98 9.19
C THR A 149 38.13 -48.26 9.93
N GLY A 150 37.97 -46.96 10.11
CA GLY A 150 38.75 -46.12 11.02
C GLY A 150 38.83 -44.73 10.42
N ASN A 151 39.89 -43.98 10.68
CA ASN A 151 40.08 -42.68 10.04
C ASN A 151 41.14 -42.82 8.96
N ASP A 152 40.70 -43.07 7.74
CA ASP A 152 41.56 -43.49 6.64
C ASP A 152 41.93 -42.32 5.74
N GLN A 153 43.13 -42.36 5.17
CA GLN A 153 43.60 -41.49 4.11
C GLN A 153 43.77 -42.33 2.85
N VAL A 154 42.94 -42.08 1.84
CA VAL A 154 42.92 -42.88 0.60
C VAL A 154 43.14 -41.94 -0.58
N SER A 155 44.18 -42.20 -1.37
CA SER A 155 44.51 -41.44 -2.57
C SER A 155 44.52 -42.36 -3.79
N GLY A 156 43.78 -41.98 -4.85
CA GLY A 156 43.73 -42.69 -6.13
C GLY A 156 45.03 -42.55 -6.90
N GLY A 157 45.31 -41.37 -7.42
CA GLY A 157 46.55 -41.07 -8.14
C GLY A 157 46.28 -40.58 -9.56
N GLU A 158 46.95 -41.15 -10.56
CA GLU A 158 46.61 -40.93 -11.97
C GLU A 158 45.75 -42.08 -12.47
N GLY A 159 44.58 -41.81 -13.06
CA GLY A 159 43.67 -42.82 -13.59
C GLY A 159 42.23 -42.55 -13.14
N ASP A 160 41.28 -43.34 -13.67
CA ASP A 160 39.88 -43.25 -13.22
C ASP A 160 39.67 -44.22 -12.04
N ASP A 161 39.66 -43.69 -10.82
CA ASP A 161 39.75 -44.47 -9.59
C ASP A 161 38.40 -44.61 -8.87
N HIS A 162 38.25 -45.68 -8.08
CA HIS A 162 37.08 -45.92 -7.25
C HIS A 162 37.46 -46.09 -5.77
N LEU A 163 37.23 -45.04 -4.99
CA LEU A 163 37.59 -44.97 -3.57
C LEU A 163 36.35 -45.18 -2.69
N THR A 164 36.46 -46.00 -1.66
CA THR A 164 35.36 -46.25 -0.71
C THR A 164 35.84 -46.36 0.73
N VAL A 165 35.14 -45.71 1.66
CA VAL A 165 35.42 -45.77 3.11
C VAL A 165 34.16 -46.09 3.92
N ALA A 166 34.31 -46.68 5.11
CA ALA A 166 33.18 -47.01 5.95
C ALA A 166 32.53 -45.76 6.59
N TYR A 167 31.23 -45.88 6.88
CA TYR A 167 30.42 -44.83 7.51
C TYR A 167 30.90 -44.38 8.90
N SER A 168 31.76 -45.13 9.59
CA SER A 168 32.11 -44.88 11.00
C SER A 168 33.35 -44.02 11.22
N GLY A 169 34.05 -43.68 10.14
CA GLY A 169 35.33 -42.99 10.12
C GLY A 169 35.26 -41.52 9.77
N SER A 170 36.22 -40.72 10.22
CA SER A 170 36.48 -39.38 9.66
C SER A 170 37.65 -39.49 8.70
N ASN A 171 37.33 -39.65 7.42
CA ASN A 171 38.28 -40.05 6.39
C ASN A 171 38.69 -38.87 5.49
N THR A 172 39.80 -39.03 4.77
CA THR A 172 40.21 -38.17 3.67
C THR A 172 40.33 -39.01 2.40
N LEU A 173 39.57 -38.66 1.37
CA LEU A 173 39.61 -39.29 0.06
C LEU A 173 40.09 -38.26 -0.95
N ASP A 174 41.07 -38.62 -1.76
CA ASP A 174 41.66 -37.79 -2.81
C ASP A 174 41.71 -38.62 -4.10
N GLY A 175 40.88 -38.28 -5.10
CA GLY A 175 40.83 -39.01 -6.37
C GLY A 175 42.14 -38.86 -7.14
N GLY A 176 42.54 -37.61 -7.40
CA GLY A 176 43.81 -37.28 -8.03
C GLY A 176 43.58 -36.74 -9.43
N ALA A 177 43.93 -37.49 -10.47
CA ALA A 177 43.76 -37.05 -11.85
C ALA A 177 43.07 -38.15 -12.67
N GLY A 178 41.92 -37.85 -13.25
CA GLY A 178 41.05 -38.80 -13.94
C GLY A 178 39.60 -38.58 -13.52
N ASP A 179 38.66 -39.32 -14.09
CA ASP A 179 37.25 -39.22 -13.69
C ASP A 179 36.97 -40.19 -12.52
N ASP A 180 37.03 -39.71 -11.29
CA ASP A 180 37.06 -40.53 -10.08
C ASP A 180 35.69 -40.71 -9.40
N VAL A 181 35.54 -41.79 -8.63
CA VAL A 181 34.36 -42.05 -7.80
C VAL A 181 34.74 -42.22 -6.35
N LEU A 182 34.39 -41.25 -5.50
CA LEU A 182 34.66 -41.26 -4.07
C LEU A 182 33.36 -41.50 -3.31
N THR A 183 33.29 -42.57 -2.51
CA THR A 183 32.08 -42.94 -1.77
C THR A 183 32.33 -43.16 -0.29
N VAL A 184 31.63 -42.39 0.54
CA VAL A 184 31.45 -42.73 1.96
C VAL A 184 30.26 -43.68 2.06
N GLU A 185 30.42 -44.86 2.67
CA GLU A 185 29.31 -45.81 2.80
C GLU A 185 28.23 -45.30 3.76
N THR A 186 27.02 -45.90 3.67
CA THR A 186 25.94 -45.64 4.63
C THR A 186 25.55 -46.91 5.39
N PRO A 187 25.10 -46.80 6.66
CA PRO A 187 24.70 -47.97 7.44
C PRO A 187 23.52 -48.72 6.80
N THR A 188 23.69 -50.02 6.51
CA THR A 188 22.64 -50.87 5.91
C THR A 188 21.51 -51.27 6.87
N SER A 189 21.64 -50.98 8.17
CA SER A 189 20.70 -51.42 9.21
C SER A 189 19.61 -50.40 9.49
N SER A 190 18.35 -50.79 9.29
CA SER A 190 17.17 -49.92 9.39
C SER A 190 16.86 -49.52 10.85
N GLY A 191 17.21 -48.30 11.24
CA GLY A 191 16.79 -47.73 12.53
C GLY A 191 17.33 -46.34 12.84
N ARG A 192 16.45 -45.33 12.78
CA ARG A 192 16.66 -43.89 13.04
C ARG A 192 17.44 -43.52 14.32
N TYR A 193 17.45 -44.41 15.31
CA TYR A 193 18.10 -44.18 16.62
C TYR A 193 19.21 -45.19 16.92
N SER A 194 19.67 -45.91 15.90
CA SER A 194 20.77 -46.86 16.05
C SER A 194 22.08 -46.13 16.38
N SER A 195 22.94 -46.78 17.16
CA SER A 195 24.30 -46.30 17.40
C SER A 195 25.09 -46.10 16.10
N TYR A 196 24.78 -46.88 15.05
CA TYR A 196 25.42 -46.74 13.73
C TYR A 196 25.11 -45.40 13.06
N TYR A 197 23.85 -44.96 13.05
CA TYR A 197 23.46 -43.65 12.52
C TYR A 197 24.13 -42.51 13.28
N LYS A 198 24.21 -42.60 14.61
CA LYS A 198 24.93 -41.59 15.41
C LYS A 198 26.42 -41.56 15.12
N THR A 199 27.03 -42.71 14.83
CA THR A 199 28.46 -42.75 14.51
C THR A 199 28.69 -42.09 13.15
N ALA A 200 27.88 -42.45 12.14
CA ALA A 200 27.93 -41.83 10.82
C ALA A 200 27.67 -40.32 10.86
N ASN A 201 26.71 -39.85 11.66
CA ASN A 201 26.40 -38.42 11.77
C ASN A 201 27.49 -37.59 12.50
N ASN A 202 28.44 -38.25 13.16
CA ASN A 202 29.59 -37.59 13.80
C ASN A 202 30.88 -37.75 12.99
N ALA A 203 30.86 -38.56 11.93
CA ALA A 203 31.95 -38.64 10.99
C ALA A 203 32.10 -37.30 10.26
N ARG A 204 33.33 -36.92 9.97
CA ARG A 204 33.64 -35.76 9.13
C ARG A 204 34.61 -36.21 8.08
N ASN A 205 34.15 -36.26 6.84
CA ASN A 205 34.95 -36.74 5.72
C ASN A 205 35.39 -35.56 4.87
N THR A 206 36.61 -35.61 4.36
CA THR A 206 37.10 -34.71 3.32
C THR A 206 37.15 -35.49 2.02
N LEU A 207 36.49 -34.98 0.98
CA LEU A 207 36.46 -35.56 -0.35
C LEU A 207 37.06 -34.53 -1.32
N ILE A 208 38.11 -34.93 -2.02
CA ILE A 208 38.82 -34.14 -3.02
C ILE A 208 38.74 -34.95 -4.31
N GLY A 209 38.02 -34.45 -5.32
CA GLY A 209 37.96 -35.12 -6.62
C GLY A 209 39.33 -35.06 -7.29
N GLY A 210 39.80 -33.85 -7.51
CA GLY A 210 41.07 -33.60 -8.19
C GLY A 210 40.79 -33.13 -9.61
N ALA A 211 41.64 -33.47 -10.58
CA ALA A 211 41.46 -33.05 -11.96
C ALA A 211 40.65 -34.09 -12.75
N GLY A 212 39.44 -33.76 -13.18
CA GLY A 212 38.60 -34.67 -13.96
C GLY A 212 37.13 -34.28 -13.96
N ASN A 213 36.23 -35.26 -14.04
CA ASN A 213 34.81 -35.05 -13.77
C ASN A 213 34.39 -36.07 -12.72
N ASP A 214 34.50 -35.66 -11.46
CA ASP A 214 34.48 -36.59 -10.35
C ASP A 214 33.08 -36.78 -9.78
N ARG A 215 32.84 -37.95 -9.18
CA ARG A 215 31.62 -38.24 -8.44
C ARG A 215 31.93 -38.40 -6.96
N LEU A 216 31.49 -37.41 -6.18
CA LEU A 216 31.68 -37.35 -4.73
C LEU A 216 30.36 -37.71 -4.02
N VAL A 217 30.35 -38.82 -3.28
CA VAL A 217 29.15 -39.33 -2.61
C VAL A 217 29.33 -39.28 -1.09
N GLY A 218 28.70 -38.28 -0.47
CA GLY A 218 28.78 -37.96 0.96
C GLY A 218 28.12 -38.97 1.90
N GLY A 219 28.41 -38.80 3.18
CA GLY A 219 27.95 -39.64 4.28
C GLY A 219 26.63 -39.16 4.88
N LEU A 220 26.48 -39.33 6.19
CA LEU A 220 25.41 -38.70 6.98
C LEU A 220 25.99 -37.59 7.88
N GLY A 221 27.29 -37.32 7.74
CA GLY A 221 28.08 -36.52 8.66
C GLY A 221 28.19 -35.10 8.16
N ALA A 222 29.09 -34.30 8.75
CA ALA A 222 29.44 -33.00 8.18
C ALA A 222 30.65 -33.19 7.26
N GLU A 223 30.37 -33.33 5.97
CA GLU A 223 31.31 -33.52 4.89
C GLU A 223 31.94 -32.21 4.42
N ARG A 224 33.17 -32.32 3.94
CA ARG A 224 33.95 -31.25 3.31
C ARG A 224 34.32 -31.71 1.91
N TYR A 225 33.80 -31.03 0.90
CA TYR A 225 34.13 -31.24 -0.51
C TYR A 225 35.12 -30.14 -0.93
N GLU A 226 36.32 -30.48 -1.38
CA GLU A 226 37.32 -29.50 -1.81
C GLU A 226 37.34 -29.40 -3.33
N PHE A 227 37.39 -28.17 -3.84
CA PHE A 227 37.41 -27.90 -5.27
C PHE A 227 38.39 -26.77 -5.60
N ASN A 228 39.23 -26.99 -6.60
CA ASN A 228 40.20 -26.05 -7.14
C ASN A 228 39.89 -25.71 -8.60
N ARG A 229 40.51 -24.64 -9.09
CA ARG A 229 40.35 -24.24 -10.49
C ARG A 229 41.04 -25.27 -11.41
N GLY A 230 40.31 -25.72 -12.42
CA GLY A 230 40.75 -26.76 -13.35
C GLY A 230 40.43 -28.18 -12.88
N ASP A 231 39.69 -28.34 -11.78
CA ASP A 231 39.23 -29.64 -11.30
C ASP A 231 38.14 -30.22 -12.21
N GLY A 232 37.46 -29.39 -13.02
CA GLY A 232 36.51 -29.83 -14.04
C GLY A 232 35.05 -29.84 -13.57
N GLN A 233 34.28 -30.87 -13.96
CA GLN A 233 32.82 -30.92 -13.74
C GLN A 233 32.43 -32.00 -12.74
N ASP A 234 32.47 -31.64 -11.46
CA ASP A 234 32.23 -32.59 -10.39
C ASP A 234 30.74 -32.71 -10.05
N THR A 235 30.35 -33.89 -9.57
CA THR A 235 29.00 -34.18 -9.10
C THR A 235 29.04 -34.61 -7.63
N ILE A 236 28.38 -33.83 -6.78
CA ILE A 236 28.20 -34.13 -5.36
C ILE A 236 26.81 -34.73 -5.14
N ARG A 237 26.77 -35.87 -4.46
CA ARG A 237 25.55 -36.42 -3.89
C ARG A 237 25.63 -36.38 -2.38
N ASP A 238 24.94 -35.39 -1.82
CA ASP A 238 24.76 -35.30 -0.38
C ASP A 238 23.66 -36.24 0.13
N ARG A 239 23.83 -36.72 1.37
CA ARG A 239 22.91 -37.66 2.03
C ARG A 239 22.65 -37.30 3.49
N ASP A 240 22.49 -36.02 3.82
CA ASP A 240 22.00 -35.64 5.15
C ASP A 240 20.50 -35.96 5.33
N VAL A 241 20.22 -37.15 5.86
CA VAL A 241 18.85 -37.60 6.16
C VAL A 241 18.10 -36.67 7.14
N TYR A 242 18.80 -35.82 7.93
CA TYR A 242 18.19 -35.01 8.99
C TYR A 242 18.36 -33.49 8.84
N GLY A 243 19.13 -33.00 7.87
CA GLY A 243 19.39 -31.56 7.67
C GLY A 243 20.01 -30.88 8.90
N SER A 244 20.92 -31.58 9.58
CA SER A 244 21.56 -31.15 10.82
C SER A 244 23.09 -31.12 10.78
N SER A 245 23.71 -31.77 9.79
CA SER A 245 25.11 -31.50 9.46
C SER A 245 25.22 -30.16 8.74
N VAL A 246 26.43 -29.63 8.70
CA VAL A 246 26.76 -28.45 7.90
C VAL A 246 27.80 -28.95 6.92
N ASP A 247 27.33 -29.33 5.75
CA ASP A 247 28.13 -29.82 4.65
C ASP A 247 28.72 -28.63 3.90
N GLN A 248 30.02 -28.73 3.59
CA GLN A 248 30.81 -27.61 3.09
C GLN A 248 31.44 -27.92 1.73
N ILE A 249 31.25 -27.03 0.75
CA ILE A 249 32.16 -26.92 -0.39
C ILE A 249 33.24 -25.91 -0.06
N VAL A 250 34.50 -26.26 -0.26
CA VAL A 250 35.63 -25.39 0.08
C VAL A 250 36.47 -25.14 -1.15
N PHE A 251 36.51 -23.88 -1.55
CA PHE A 251 37.20 -23.47 -2.75
C PHE A 251 38.68 -23.12 -2.50
N GLY A 252 39.54 -23.57 -3.41
CA GLY A 252 40.95 -23.24 -3.47
C GLY A 252 41.25 -21.77 -3.78
N GLU A 253 42.54 -21.42 -3.81
CA GLU A 253 43.01 -20.04 -4.01
C GLU A 253 42.48 -19.41 -5.32
N GLY A 254 41.92 -18.20 -5.22
CA GLY A 254 41.52 -17.42 -6.40
C GLY A 254 40.13 -17.72 -6.96
N ILE A 255 39.30 -18.47 -6.24
CA ILE A 255 37.84 -18.55 -6.48
C ILE A 255 37.15 -17.61 -5.46
N VAL A 256 36.44 -16.60 -5.97
CA VAL A 256 35.77 -15.56 -5.18
C VAL A 256 34.27 -15.52 -5.50
N ARG A 257 33.45 -14.91 -4.62
CA ARG A 257 31.99 -14.86 -4.77
C ARG A 257 31.53 -14.38 -6.15
N ASP A 258 32.15 -13.34 -6.69
CA ASP A 258 31.75 -12.72 -7.97
C ASP A 258 31.98 -13.63 -9.19
N GLU A 259 32.72 -14.73 -9.03
CA GLU A 259 32.91 -15.72 -10.10
C GLU A 259 31.89 -16.87 -10.04
N LEU A 260 31.04 -16.91 -9.01
CA LEU A 260 30.08 -17.98 -8.79
C LEU A 260 28.67 -17.58 -9.26
N SER A 261 28.04 -18.45 -10.04
CA SER A 261 26.63 -18.32 -10.43
C SER A 261 25.95 -19.67 -10.39
N LEU A 262 24.63 -19.67 -10.25
CA LEU A 262 23.83 -20.89 -10.28
C LEU A 262 23.22 -21.13 -11.66
N ARG A 263 23.02 -22.41 -11.95
CA ARG A 263 22.20 -22.90 -13.05
C ARG A 263 21.40 -24.09 -12.57
N ARG A 264 20.12 -24.13 -12.91
CA ARG A 264 19.24 -25.25 -12.59
C ARG A 264 19.21 -26.25 -13.74
N GLU A 265 19.42 -27.53 -13.44
CA GLU A 265 19.26 -28.64 -14.39
C GLU A 265 18.25 -29.66 -13.84
N GLY A 266 16.97 -29.51 -14.20
CA GLY A 266 15.90 -30.33 -13.64
C GLY A 266 15.76 -30.14 -12.13
N ASN A 267 16.16 -31.13 -11.34
CA ASN A 267 16.17 -31.07 -9.87
C ASN A 267 17.56 -30.82 -9.28
N HIS A 268 18.58 -30.67 -10.12
CA HIS A 268 19.98 -30.47 -9.72
C HIS A 268 20.32 -28.98 -9.64
N LEU A 269 21.16 -28.62 -8.67
CA LEU A 269 21.73 -27.28 -8.53
C LEU A 269 23.17 -27.31 -9.03
N VAL A 270 23.47 -26.52 -10.05
CA VAL A 270 24.80 -26.45 -10.65
C VAL A 270 25.45 -25.11 -10.28
N ILE A 271 26.59 -25.17 -9.60
CA ILE A 271 27.44 -24.01 -9.32
C ILE A 271 28.43 -23.88 -10.47
N MET A 272 28.32 -22.81 -11.25
CA MET A 272 29.27 -22.45 -12.30
C MET A 272 30.39 -21.61 -11.71
N ILE A 273 31.64 -21.88 -12.07
CA ILE A 273 32.82 -21.25 -11.45
C ILE A 273 33.65 -20.56 -12.53
N GLY A 274 33.77 -19.23 -12.48
CA GLY A 274 34.55 -18.46 -13.47
C GLY A 274 33.79 -18.14 -14.77
N GLY A 275 32.46 -18.22 -14.74
CA GLY A 275 31.57 -17.95 -15.87
C GLY A 275 31.28 -19.19 -16.74
N PRO A 276 30.35 -19.08 -17.71
CA PRO A 276 29.85 -20.22 -18.49
C PRO A 276 30.88 -20.89 -19.41
N ASP A 277 31.97 -20.20 -19.75
CA ASP A 277 33.04 -20.70 -20.63
C ASP A 277 34.24 -21.28 -19.87
N SER A 278 34.23 -21.29 -18.52
CA SER A 278 35.39 -21.74 -17.73
C SER A 278 35.67 -23.24 -17.88
N GLY A 279 34.61 -24.03 -18.07
CA GLY A 279 34.63 -25.50 -18.05
C GLY A 279 34.48 -26.11 -16.65
N ASP A 280 34.63 -25.32 -15.58
CA ASP A 280 34.58 -25.77 -14.18
C ASP A 280 33.17 -25.61 -13.59
N SER A 281 32.64 -26.66 -12.96
CA SER A 281 31.34 -26.62 -12.28
C SER A 281 31.19 -27.70 -11.22
N ILE A 282 30.34 -27.45 -10.22
CA ILE A 282 29.91 -28.47 -9.26
C ILE A 282 28.40 -28.67 -9.38
N THR A 283 27.98 -29.90 -9.64
CA THR A 283 26.57 -30.30 -9.67
C THR A 283 26.18 -30.95 -8.35
N ILE A 284 25.25 -30.35 -7.62
CA ILE A 284 24.64 -30.93 -6.42
C ILE A 284 23.40 -31.72 -6.84
N GLU A 285 23.45 -33.05 -6.68
CA GLU A 285 22.36 -33.94 -7.06
C GLU A 285 21.10 -33.68 -6.24
N GLU A 286 19.94 -33.49 -6.89
CA GLU A 286 18.64 -33.29 -6.20
C GLU A 286 18.59 -32.07 -5.27
N GLY A 287 19.49 -31.09 -5.43
CA GLY A 287 19.62 -29.92 -4.55
C GLY A 287 18.36 -29.03 -4.44
N TYR A 288 17.43 -29.09 -5.41
CA TYR A 288 16.15 -28.37 -5.37
C TYR A 288 14.97 -29.19 -4.81
N VAL A 289 15.17 -30.46 -4.41
CA VAL A 289 14.07 -31.34 -3.98
C VAL A 289 13.67 -31.10 -2.52
N ASN A 290 14.65 -31.09 -1.61
CA ASN A 290 14.47 -30.86 -0.18
C ASN A 290 15.83 -30.65 0.50
N SER A 291 15.82 -30.33 1.80
CA SER A 291 17.01 -30.07 2.61
C SER A 291 17.94 -31.27 2.86
N GLN A 292 17.64 -32.47 2.34
CA GLN A 292 18.47 -33.67 2.54
C GLN A 292 19.56 -33.85 1.49
N HIS A 293 19.55 -33.00 0.47
CA HIS A 293 20.47 -33.00 -0.66
C HIS A 293 21.18 -31.66 -0.80
N GLN A 294 21.10 -30.82 0.23
CA GLN A 294 21.65 -29.48 0.22
C GLN A 294 23.08 -29.50 0.71
N ILE A 295 23.84 -28.55 0.20
CA ILE A 295 25.07 -28.11 0.82
C ILE A 295 24.73 -26.82 1.57
N GLU A 296 25.08 -26.74 2.85
CA GLU A 296 24.71 -25.60 3.69
C GLU A 296 25.65 -24.41 3.47
N GLU A 297 26.92 -24.67 3.17
CA GLU A 297 27.95 -23.64 3.20
C GLU A 297 29.00 -23.81 2.11
N ILE A 298 29.30 -22.71 1.42
CA ILE A 298 30.47 -22.57 0.56
C ILE A 298 31.48 -21.73 1.30
N VAL A 299 32.71 -22.24 1.45
CA VAL A 299 33.84 -21.52 2.01
C VAL A 299 34.70 -21.00 0.86
N LEU A 300 34.78 -19.68 0.72
CA LEU A 300 35.54 -19.00 -0.33
C LEU A 300 37.04 -18.95 0.01
N SER A 301 37.85 -18.58 -0.98
CA SER A 301 39.31 -18.51 -0.85
C SER A 301 39.81 -17.51 0.22
N ASP A 302 39.01 -16.51 0.59
CA ASP A 302 39.31 -15.56 1.67
C ASP A 302 38.83 -16.02 3.06
N GLY A 303 38.21 -17.20 3.13
CA GLY A 303 37.63 -17.80 4.32
C GLY A 303 36.26 -17.26 4.71
N SER A 304 35.67 -16.36 3.92
CA SER A 304 34.27 -15.98 4.07
C SER A 304 33.36 -17.11 3.59
N THR A 305 32.13 -17.11 4.08
CA THR A 305 31.18 -18.18 3.77
C THR A 305 29.88 -17.64 3.21
N VAL A 306 29.31 -18.38 2.27
CA VAL A 306 28.08 -18.05 1.56
C VAL A 306 27.24 -19.31 1.45
N SER A 307 25.92 -19.22 1.58
CA SER A 307 25.08 -20.38 1.27
C SER A 307 24.98 -20.52 -0.25
N PRO A 308 25.01 -21.74 -0.82
CA PRO A 308 24.88 -21.94 -2.27
C PRO A 308 23.66 -21.24 -2.86
N GLN A 309 22.54 -21.25 -2.14
CA GLN A 309 21.25 -20.70 -2.57
C GLN A 309 21.28 -19.17 -2.70
N SER A 310 22.21 -18.48 -2.04
CA SER A 310 22.38 -17.02 -2.14
C SER A 310 23.14 -16.55 -3.37
N LEU A 311 23.58 -17.48 -4.22
CA LEU A 311 24.28 -17.17 -5.47
C LEU A 311 23.25 -16.87 -6.57
N PRO A 312 23.53 -15.90 -7.45
CA PRO A 312 22.55 -15.50 -8.46
C PRO A 312 22.38 -16.57 -9.54
N ILE A 313 21.13 -16.82 -9.93
CA ILE A 313 20.77 -17.52 -11.16
C ILE A 313 20.77 -16.47 -12.28
N LEU A 314 21.72 -16.59 -13.20
CA LEU A 314 21.95 -15.59 -14.25
C LEU A 314 21.48 -16.11 -15.61
N SER A 315 20.76 -15.27 -16.35
CA SER A 315 20.37 -15.50 -17.74
C SER A 315 21.52 -15.20 -18.74
N SER A 316 21.22 -15.49 -20.00
CA SER A 316 21.97 -15.07 -21.18
C SER A 316 21.52 -13.67 -21.65
N ALA A 317 21.67 -13.38 -22.95
CA ALA A 317 21.13 -12.16 -23.56
C ALA A 317 19.97 -12.49 -24.53
N GLU A 318 19.44 -13.70 -24.42
CA GLU A 318 18.30 -14.23 -25.19
C GLU A 318 17.13 -14.44 -24.23
N ALA A 319 15.93 -14.62 -24.77
CA ALA A 319 14.75 -14.97 -23.97
C ALA A 319 14.92 -16.32 -23.24
N ASP A 320 15.02 -16.26 -21.91
CA ASP A 320 15.31 -17.36 -21.02
C ASP A 320 14.10 -17.72 -20.13
N GLU A 321 14.11 -18.94 -19.59
CA GLU A 321 13.17 -19.37 -18.54
C GLU A 321 13.97 -19.83 -17.33
N LEU A 322 13.94 -19.03 -16.26
CA LEU A 322 14.67 -19.25 -15.02
C LEU A 322 13.69 -19.59 -13.89
N ARG A 323 14.06 -20.59 -13.07
CA ARG A 323 13.22 -21.06 -11.96
C ARG A 323 14.06 -21.29 -10.71
N GLY A 324 13.66 -20.66 -9.62
CA GLY A 324 14.09 -20.89 -8.26
C GLY A 324 13.56 -22.20 -7.67
N GLY A 325 13.38 -22.22 -6.35
CA GLY A 325 13.09 -23.38 -5.52
C GLY A 325 12.10 -23.07 -4.40
N TYR A 326 12.35 -23.59 -3.20
CA TYR A 326 11.50 -23.37 -2.02
C TYR A 326 12.19 -22.50 -0.96
N PHE A 327 13.23 -21.78 -1.36
CA PHE A 327 14.11 -20.98 -0.52
C PHE A 327 14.26 -19.61 -1.17
N ALA A 328 14.77 -18.63 -0.41
CA ALA A 328 15.07 -17.31 -0.97
C ALA A 328 16.10 -17.42 -2.11
N ASP A 329 15.68 -17.12 -3.32
CA ASP A 329 16.46 -17.15 -4.55
C ASP A 329 16.74 -15.74 -5.07
N VAL A 330 17.85 -15.60 -5.82
CA VAL A 330 18.19 -14.36 -6.54
C VAL A 330 18.28 -14.69 -8.03
N ILE A 331 17.41 -14.10 -8.85
CA ILE A 331 17.29 -14.37 -10.28
C ILE A 331 17.44 -13.06 -11.07
N ASP A 332 18.30 -13.04 -12.08
CA ASP A 332 18.57 -11.88 -12.95
C ASP A 332 18.44 -12.29 -14.42
N GLY A 333 17.44 -11.72 -15.11
CA GLY A 333 17.06 -11.91 -16.52
C GLY A 333 17.87 -11.07 -17.52
N ARG A 334 18.51 -9.99 -17.09
CA ARG A 334 19.42 -9.18 -17.94
C ARG A 334 18.78 -8.63 -19.22
N GLU A 335 19.07 -9.22 -20.38
CA GLU A 335 18.57 -8.78 -21.69
C GLU A 335 17.79 -9.94 -22.30
N GLY A 336 16.58 -9.69 -22.78
CA GLY A 336 15.73 -10.74 -23.34
C GLY A 336 14.28 -10.56 -22.90
N ASP A 337 13.36 -11.30 -23.52
CA ASP A 337 11.97 -11.38 -23.04
C ASP A 337 11.87 -12.62 -22.12
N ASP A 338 12.19 -12.44 -20.84
CA ASP A 338 12.47 -13.54 -19.92
C ASP A 338 11.25 -14.02 -19.13
N ARG A 339 11.36 -15.22 -18.57
CA ARG A 339 10.39 -15.79 -17.64
C ARG A 339 11.07 -16.20 -16.35
N LEU A 340 10.83 -15.46 -15.28
CA LEU A 340 11.47 -15.66 -13.99
C LEU A 340 10.44 -16.17 -12.97
N TYR A 341 10.74 -17.26 -12.28
CA TYR A 341 9.87 -17.86 -11.26
C TYR A 341 10.64 -18.06 -9.95
N GLY A 342 10.24 -17.39 -8.87
CA GLY A 342 10.79 -17.59 -7.51
C GLY A 342 10.28 -18.87 -6.84
N GLU A 343 8.99 -19.18 -7.07
CA GLU A 343 8.23 -20.34 -6.55
C GLU A 343 7.92 -20.21 -5.04
N GLY A 344 8.90 -20.28 -4.15
CA GLY A 344 8.67 -19.90 -2.76
C GLY A 344 9.96 -19.69 -1.99
N GLY A 345 9.88 -18.92 -0.90
CA GLY A 345 11.06 -18.24 -0.38
C GLY A 345 10.79 -16.74 -0.38
N ASP A 346 11.66 -15.96 0.26
CA ASP A 346 11.62 -14.49 0.11
C ASP A 346 12.58 -14.16 -1.05
N ASP A 347 12.06 -14.08 -2.27
CA ASP A 347 12.85 -14.08 -3.51
C ASP A 347 13.22 -12.68 -4.00
N THR A 348 14.27 -12.57 -4.80
CA THR A 348 14.65 -11.33 -5.51
C THR A 348 14.75 -11.60 -7.00
N LEU A 349 13.85 -11.03 -7.80
CA LEU A 349 13.78 -11.20 -9.26
C LEU A 349 14.03 -9.86 -9.96
N GLU A 350 14.97 -9.83 -10.89
CA GLU A 350 15.28 -8.69 -11.77
C GLU A 350 15.08 -9.12 -13.23
N GLY A 351 14.12 -8.52 -13.95
CA GLY A 351 13.83 -8.84 -15.36
C GLY A 351 14.90 -8.26 -16.29
N GLY A 352 15.06 -6.94 -16.28
CA GLY A 352 16.16 -6.24 -16.94
C GLY A 352 15.70 -5.44 -18.16
N GLN A 353 15.99 -5.92 -19.37
CA GLN A 353 15.62 -5.29 -20.65
C GLN A 353 14.83 -6.28 -21.49
N GLY A 354 13.66 -5.88 -22.00
CA GLY A 354 12.78 -6.72 -22.80
C GLY A 354 11.42 -6.87 -22.13
N ASP A 355 10.46 -7.50 -22.80
CA ASP A 355 9.11 -7.68 -22.25
C ASP A 355 9.11 -8.95 -21.36
N ASP A 356 9.30 -8.77 -20.06
CA ASP A 356 9.56 -9.84 -19.08
C ASP A 356 8.30 -10.36 -18.37
N VAL A 357 8.36 -11.59 -17.88
CA VAL A 357 7.33 -12.19 -17.02
C VAL A 357 7.95 -12.67 -15.72
N LEU A 358 7.56 -12.06 -14.60
CA LEU A 358 8.06 -12.40 -13.27
C LEU A 358 6.93 -12.99 -12.40
N ASP A 359 7.21 -14.07 -11.68
CA ASP A 359 6.31 -14.71 -10.72
C ASP A 359 7.08 -15.00 -9.41
N GLY A 360 6.79 -14.24 -8.34
CA GLY A 360 7.48 -14.37 -7.05
C GLY A 360 7.10 -15.68 -6.35
N GLY A 361 5.80 -15.93 -6.24
CA GLY A 361 5.25 -17.17 -5.71
C GLY A 361 4.82 -17.02 -4.26
N ALA A 362 5.56 -17.59 -3.31
CA ALA A 362 5.18 -17.58 -1.90
C ALA A 362 6.32 -17.14 -0.98
N GLY A 363 6.13 -16.03 -0.29
CA GLY A 363 7.08 -15.39 0.61
C GLY A 363 7.04 -13.88 0.35
N ASN A 364 7.90 -13.11 1.03
CA ASN A 364 7.95 -11.66 0.84
C ASN A 364 8.98 -11.35 -0.24
N ASP A 365 8.50 -11.18 -1.46
CA ASP A 365 9.34 -11.14 -2.64
C ASP A 365 9.68 -9.68 -3.03
N THR A 366 10.84 -9.49 -3.66
CA THR A 366 11.26 -8.22 -4.27
C THR A 366 11.41 -8.42 -5.78
N LEU A 367 10.52 -7.83 -6.57
CA LEU A 367 10.46 -7.99 -8.02
C LEU A 367 10.68 -6.64 -8.71
N ASN A 368 11.64 -6.58 -9.61
CA ASN A 368 11.90 -5.41 -10.46
C ASN A 368 11.89 -5.85 -11.92
N ALA A 369 10.90 -5.42 -12.69
CA ALA A 369 10.73 -5.91 -14.06
C ALA A 369 11.72 -5.24 -15.02
N GLY A 370 11.93 -3.93 -14.92
CA GLY A 370 13.02 -3.23 -15.57
C GLY A 370 12.53 -2.35 -16.73
N ALA A 371 12.90 -2.67 -17.97
CA ALA A 371 12.50 -1.89 -19.13
C ALA A 371 11.86 -2.79 -20.17
N GLY A 372 10.61 -2.50 -20.53
CA GLY A 372 9.78 -3.36 -21.36
C GLY A 372 8.31 -3.17 -21.01
N ASN A 373 7.42 -3.92 -21.64
CA ASN A 373 6.03 -4.01 -21.18
C ASN A 373 5.90 -5.33 -20.43
N ASP A 374 6.08 -5.26 -19.12
CA ASP A 374 6.33 -6.42 -18.30
C ASP A 374 5.04 -6.95 -17.66
N THR A 375 5.06 -8.22 -17.26
CA THR A 375 3.98 -8.83 -16.50
C THR A 375 4.51 -9.42 -15.21
N VAL A 376 4.10 -8.86 -14.08
CA VAL A 376 4.55 -9.30 -12.75
C VAL A 376 3.39 -9.87 -11.94
N THR A 377 3.61 -11.01 -11.32
CA THR A 377 2.74 -11.59 -10.27
C THR A 377 3.59 -11.83 -9.03
N ALA A 378 3.39 -11.06 -7.97
CA ALA A 378 4.19 -11.20 -6.76
C ALA A 378 3.81 -12.46 -5.98
N GLY A 379 2.50 -12.67 -5.75
CA GLY A 379 1.99 -13.94 -5.24
C GLY A 379 1.47 -13.81 -3.82
N ALA A 380 2.04 -14.53 -2.86
CA ALA A 380 1.58 -14.55 -1.48
C ALA A 380 2.68 -14.13 -0.50
N GLY A 381 2.50 -12.99 0.15
CA GLY A 381 3.42 -12.44 1.12
C GLY A 381 3.28 -10.93 1.15
N ASN A 382 4.20 -10.21 1.77
CA ASN A 382 4.21 -8.74 1.67
C ASN A 382 5.28 -8.36 0.66
N ASP A 383 4.85 -8.12 -0.56
CA ASP A 383 5.76 -8.04 -1.70
C ASP A 383 6.12 -6.60 -2.05
N VAL A 384 7.29 -6.42 -2.67
CA VAL A 384 7.73 -5.15 -3.26
C VAL A 384 7.90 -5.36 -4.75
N VAL A 385 7.10 -4.66 -5.56
CA VAL A 385 7.06 -4.78 -7.02
C VAL A 385 7.34 -3.43 -7.66
N ALA A 386 8.25 -3.41 -8.62
CA ALA A 386 8.50 -2.28 -9.52
C ALA A 386 8.39 -2.73 -10.98
N GLY A 387 7.59 -2.03 -11.79
CA GLY A 387 7.48 -2.23 -13.24
C GLY A 387 8.70 -1.64 -13.95
N GLY A 388 8.87 -0.33 -13.90
CA GLY A 388 10.04 0.38 -14.39
C GLY A 388 9.72 1.25 -15.60
N LEU A 389 10.24 0.92 -16.79
CA LEU A 389 9.98 1.68 -18.01
C LEU A 389 9.10 0.86 -18.96
N GLY A 390 8.01 1.43 -19.45
CA GLY A 390 7.09 0.82 -20.40
C GLY A 390 5.74 0.53 -19.75
N ASN A 391 4.81 -0.09 -20.49
CA ASN A 391 3.45 -0.26 -20.01
C ASN A 391 3.29 -1.62 -19.34
N ASP A 392 3.32 -1.62 -18.01
CA ASP A 392 3.44 -2.81 -17.20
C ASP A 392 2.09 -3.32 -16.66
N THR A 393 2.02 -4.62 -16.42
CA THR A 393 0.87 -5.27 -15.77
C THR A 393 1.33 -5.93 -14.48
N LEU A 394 0.99 -5.33 -13.34
CA LEU A 394 1.53 -5.71 -12.04
C LEU A 394 0.43 -6.23 -11.11
N HIS A 395 0.61 -7.44 -10.58
CA HIS A 395 -0.31 -8.05 -9.62
C HIS A 395 0.42 -8.31 -8.30
N GLY A 396 0.10 -7.53 -7.26
CA GLY A 396 0.69 -7.69 -5.92
C GLY A 396 0.24 -8.96 -5.19
N GLY A 397 -0.91 -9.52 -5.57
CA GLY A 397 -1.38 -10.77 -4.96
C GLY A 397 -1.91 -10.57 -3.53
N THR A 398 -1.62 -11.51 -2.63
CA THR A 398 -2.14 -11.50 -1.25
C THR A 398 -1.09 -11.11 -0.23
N GLY A 399 -1.35 -10.03 0.48
CA GLY A 399 -0.65 -9.62 1.70
C GLY A 399 -0.61 -8.10 1.71
N ASN A 400 0.37 -7.47 2.36
CA ASN A 400 0.49 -6.01 2.32
C ASN A 400 1.58 -5.62 1.33
N ASP A 401 1.16 -5.33 0.11
CA ASP A 401 2.06 -5.20 -1.03
C ASP A 401 2.38 -3.73 -1.32
N GLN A 402 3.60 -3.48 -1.80
CA GLN A 402 4.03 -2.21 -2.37
C GLN A 402 4.24 -2.42 -3.87
N VAL A 403 3.41 -1.79 -4.71
CA VAL A 403 3.44 -1.97 -6.16
C VAL A 403 3.61 -0.62 -6.82
N SER A 404 4.68 -0.46 -7.60
CA SER A 404 4.98 0.75 -8.37
C SER A 404 5.04 0.45 -9.86
N GLY A 405 4.29 1.20 -10.68
CA GLY A 405 4.27 1.11 -12.14
C GLY A 405 5.58 1.64 -12.73
N GLY A 406 5.78 2.95 -12.67
CA GLY A 406 7.01 3.59 -13.14
C GLY A 406 6.73 4.62 -14.23
N GLU A 407 7.43 4.56 -15.36
CA GLU A 407 7.11 5.36 -16.54
C GLU A 407 6.32 4.49 -17.54
N GLY A 408 5.14 4.92 -17.97
CA GLY A 408 4.30 4.17 -18.91
C GLY A 408 2.84 4.19 -18.48
N ASP A 409 1.95 3.66 -19.32
CA ASP A 409 0.54 3.49 -18.93
C ASP A 409 0.37 2.11 -18.29
N ASP A 410 0.35 2.05 -16.96
CA ASP A 410 0.47 0.82 -16.19
C ASP A 410 -0.88 0.30 -15.66
N HIS A 411 -0.94 -0.99 -15.38
CA HIS A 411 -2.10 -1.63 -14.76
C HIS A 411 -1.71 -2.40 -13.49
N LEU A 412 -2.02 -1.81 -12.34
CA LEU A 412 -1.68 -2.33 -11.02
C LEU A 412 -2.92 -2.95 -10.36
N THR A 413 -2.79 -4.17 -9.82
CA THR A 413 -3.87 -4.86 -9.11
C THR A 413 -3.39 -5.54 -7.83
N VAL A 414 -4.16 -5.40 -6.74
CA VAL A 414 -3.90 -6.06 -5.45
C VAL A 414 -5.13 -6.77 -4.91
N ALA A 415 -4.95 -7.82 -4.10
CA ALA A 415 -6.09 -8.54 -3.54
C ALA A 415 -6.84 -7.71 -2.49
N TYR A 416 -8.10 -8.08 -2.28
CA TYR A 416 -8.98 -7.48 -1.27
C TYR A 416 -8.53 -7.68 0.19
N SER A 417 -7.54 -8.55 0.47
CA SER A 417 -7.24 -9.06 1.82
C SER A 417 -6.04 -8.41 2.53
N GLY A 418 -5.55 -7.28 2.03
CA GLY A 418 -4.33 -6.62 2.52
C GLY A 418 -4.42 -5.10 2.55
N SER A 419 -3.48 -4.47 3.26
CA SER A 419 -3.32 -3.01 3.27
C SER A 419 -2.13 -2.65 2.38
N ASN A 420 -2.44 -2.27 1.14
CA ASN A 420 -1.46 -2.15 0.07
C ASN A 420 -1.13 -0.69 -0.24
N THR A 421 0.01 -0.47 -0.89
CA THR A 421 0.38 0.82 -1.51
C THR A 421 0.56 0.60 -3.00
N LEU A 422 -0.19 1.32 -3.82
CA LEU A 422 -0.09 1.32 -5.27
C LEU A 422 0.34 2.71 -5.71
N ASP A 423 1.37 2.78 -6.54
CA ASP A 423 1.93 4.02 -7.10
C ASP A 423 2.03 3.84 -8.62
N GLY A 424 1.20 4.52 -9.40
CA GLY A 424 1.19 4.43 -10.86
C GLY A 424 2.49 4.96 -11.44
N GLY A 425 2.83 6.21 -11.09
CA GLY A 425 4.07 6.84 -11.48
C GLY A 425 3.83 7.92 -12.54
N ALA A 426 4.24 7.71 -13.79
CA ALA A 426 4.04 8.67 -14.86
C ALA A 426 3.43 7.99 -16.08
N GLY A 427 2.27 8.46 -16.52
CA GLY A 427 1.48 7.88 -17.60
C GLY A 427 0.01 7.83 -17.19
N ASP A 428 -0.87 7.35 -18.06
CA ASP A 428 -2.30 7.21 -17.73
C ASP A 428 -2.56 5.82 -17.11
N ASP A 429 -2.47 5.72 -15.78
CA ASP A 429 -2.41 4.45 -15.04
C ASP A 429 -3.78 3.93 -14.59
N VAL A 430 -3.87 2.62 -14.35
CA VAL A 430 -5.05 1.96 -13.77
C VAL A 430 -4.67 1.20 -12.51
N LEU A 431 -5.10 1.71 -11.35
CA LEU A 431 -4.85 1.12 -10.04
C LEU A 431 -6.13 0.49 -9.49
N THR A 432 -6.11 -0.82 -9.22
CA THR A 432 -7.30 -1.56 -8.77
C THR A 432 -7.06 -2.37 -7.50
N VAL A 433 -7.85 -2.10 -6.47
CA VAL A 433 -8.01 -3.02 -5.32
C VAL A 433 -9.14 -4.01 -5.65
N GLU A 434 -8.90 -5.30 -5.63
CA GLU A 434 -9.96 -6.27 -5.93
C GLU A 434 -11.08 -6.28 -4.87
N THR A 435 -12.27 -6.78 -5.24
CA THR A 435 -13.38 -6.98 -4.30
C THR A 435 -13.75 -8.47 -4.20
N PRO A 436 -14.19 -8.96 -3.01
CA PRO A 436 -14.53 -10.37 -2.84
C PRO A 436 -15.72 -10.78 -3.72
N THR A 437 -15.54 -11.82 -4.54
CA THR A 437 -16.58 -12.35 -5.45
C THR A 437 -17.71 -13.12 -4.74
N SER A 438 -17.56 -13.47 -3.47
CA SER A 438 -18.51 -14.29 -2.72
C SER A 438 -19.49 -13.45 -1.89
N SER A 439 -20.74 -13.42 -2.34
CA SER A 439 -21.85 -12.61 -1.82
C SER A 439 -22.25 -12.96 -0.38
N GLY A 440 -21.86 -12.13 0.60
CA GLY A 440 -22.43 -12.19 1.95
C GLY A 440 -21.80 -11.19 2.91
N ARG A 441 -22.59 -10.18 3.34
CA ARG A 441 -22.24 -9.11 4.30
C ARG A 441 -21.52 -9.57 5.57
N TYR A 442 -21.77 -10.81 6.02
CA TYR A 442 -21.20 -11.35 7.25
C TYR A 442 -20.06 -12.34 7.02
N SER A 443 -19.61 -12.48 5.77
CA SER A 443 -18.48 -13.32 5.41
C SER A 443 -17.20 -12.77 6.03
N SER A 444 -16.29 -13.66 6.42
CA SER A 444 -14.94 -13.30 6.85
C SER A 444 -14.19 -12.50 5.77
N TYR A 445 -14.46 -12.77 4.49
CA TYR A 445 -13.85 -12.04 3.37
C TYR A 445 -14.25 -10.57 3.34
N TYR A 446 -15.55 -10.25 3.50
CA TYR A 446 -16.04 -8.88 3.59
C TYR A 446 -15.43 -8.12 4.77
N LYS A 447 -15.32 -8.77 5.94
CA LYS A 447 -14.67 -8.14 7.09
C LYS A 447 -13.18 -7.90 6.89
N THR A 448 -12.51 -8.77 6.15
CA THR A 448 -11.08 -8.60 5.86
C THR A 448 -10.90 -7.41 4.94
N ALA A 449 -11.67 -7.35 3.84
CA ALA A 449 -11.68 -6.23 2.91
C ALA A 449 -12.03 -4.89 3.58
N ASN A 450 -13.05 -4.86 4.45
CA ASN A 450 -13.45 -3.63 5.14
C ASN A 450 -12.43 -3.13 6.19
N ASN A 451 -11.46 -3.96 6.58
CA ASN A 451 -10.37 -3.57 7.48
C ASN A 451 -9.08 -3.26 6.74
N ALA A 452 -9.02 -3.52 5.44
CA ALA A 452 -7.91 -3.12 4.59
C ALA A 452 -7.84 -1.58 4.55
N ARG A 453 -6.62 -1.06 4.50
CA ARG A 453 -6.37 0.35 4.25
C ARG A 453 -5.37 0.44 3.12
N ASN A 454 -5.84 0.85 1.96
CA ASN A 454 -4.99 0.94 0.77
C ASN A 454 -4.63 2.39 0.51
N THR A 455 -3.40 2.63 0.08
CA THR A 455 -2.97 3.91 -0.46
C THR A 455 -2.84 3.78 -1.97
N LEU A 456 -3.52 4.63 -2.72
CA LEU A 456 -3.45 4.68 -4.18
C LEU A 456 -2.91 6.05 -4.57
N ILE A 457 -1.82 6.06 -5.33
CA ILE A 457 -1.15 7.24 -5.84
C ILE A 457 -1.16 7.09 -7.35
N GLY A 458 -1.90 7.93 -8.07
CA GLY A 458 -1.90 7.91 -9.54
C GLY A 458 -0.53 8.33 -10.06
N GLY A 459 -0.15 9.55 -9.72
CA GLY A 459 1.11 10.13 -10.16
C GLY A 459 0.83 11.14 -11.27
N ALA A 460 1.72 11.25 -12.25
CA ALA A 460 1.57 12.22 -13.34
C ALA A 460 0.84 11.60 -14.54
N GLY A 461 -0.39 12.03 -14.83
CA GLY A 461 -1.14 11.55 -15.98
C GLY A 461 -2.64 11.80 -15.88
N ASN A 462 -3.46 10.88 -16.38
CA ASN A 462 -4.89 10.90 -16.12
C ASN A 462 -5.28 9.52 -15.63
N ASP A 463 -5.18 9.33 -14.31
CA ASP A 463 -5.17 8.02 -13.72
C ASP A 463 -6.58 7.55 -13.37
N ARG A 464 -6.74 6.23 -13.31
CA ARG A 464 -7.97 5.59 -12.84
C ARG A 464 -7.69 4.79 -11.56
N LEU A 465 -8.18 5.30 -10.45
CA LEU A 465 -8.01 4.72 -9.12
C LEU A 465 -9.32 4.04 -8.68
N VAL A 466 -9.29 2.73 -8.48
CA VAL A 466 -10.47 1.93 -8.14
C VAL A 466 -10.32 1.32 -6.74
N GLY A 467 -11.00 1.92 -5.77
CA GLY A 467 -10.97 1.57 -4.35
C GLY A 467 -11.59 0.23 -3.99
N GLY A 468 -11.37 -0.17 -2.73
CA GLY A 468 -11.80 -1.42 -2.14
C GLY A 468 -13.13 -1.29 -1.40
N LEU A 469 -13.26 -2.04 -0.30
CA LEU A 469 -14.36 -1.86 0.67
C LEU A 469 -13.84 -1.22 1.97
N GLY A 470 -12.56 -0.89 2.01
CA GLY A 470 -11.81 -0.49 3.19
C GLY A 470 -11.81 1.02 3.35
N ALA A 471 -10.98 1.54 4.26
CA ALA A 471 -10.73 2.97 4.30
C ALA A 471 -9.50 3.27 3.42
N GLU A 472 -9.77 3.69 2.20
CA GLU A 472 -8.81 4.03 1.18
C GLU A 472 -8.29 5.47 1.33
N ARG A 473 -7.03 5.63 0.91
CA ARG A 473 -6.32 6.90 0.85
C ARG A 473 -5.88 7.12 -0.59
N TYR A 474 -6.38 8.17 -1.22
CA TYR A 474 -5.99 8.60 -2.56
C TYR A 474 -5.08 9.81 -2.41
N GLU A 475 -3.83 9.73 -2.87
CA GLU A 475 -2.91 10.88 -2.84
C GLU A 475 -2.89 11.60 -4.17
N PHE A 476 -2.89 12.93 -4.12
CA PHE A 476 -2.88 13.78 -5.31
C PHE A 476 -1.98 15.00 -5.09
N ASN A 477 -1.12 15.30 -6.05
CA ASN A 477 -0.21 16.42 -6.08
C ASN A 477 -0.49 17.33 -7.28
N ARG A 478 0.11 18.52 -7.25
CA ARG A 478 -0.01 19.46 -8.38
C ARG A 478 0.77 18.93 -9.58
N GLY A 479 0.13 18.90 -10.75
CA GLY A 479 0.68 18.35 -11.98
C GLY A 479 0.37 16.87 -12.20
N ASP A 480 -0.42 16.27 -11.31
CA ASP A 480 -0.86 14.87 -11.42
C ASP A 480 -1.91 14.71 -12.53
N GLY A 481 -2.59 15.79 -12.95
CA GLY A 481 -3.49 15.79 -14.10
C GLY A 481 -4.96 15.48 -13.76
N GLN A 482 -5.65 14.71 -14.60
CA GLN A 482 -7.11 14.51 -14.50
C GLN A 482 -7.48 13.10 -14.08
N ASP A 483 -7.46 12.87 -12.77
CA ASP A 483 -7.67 11.54 -12.22
C ASP A 483 -9.15 11.22 -12.02
N THR A 484 -9.47 9.93 -12.08
CA THR A 484 -10.80 9.40 -11.83
C THR A 484 -10.76 8.39 -10.68
N ILE A 485 -11.52 8.68 -9.63
CA ILE A 485 -11.68 7.79 -8.47
C ILE A 485 -13.03 7.09 -8.57
N ARG A 486 -12.99 5.77 -8.45
CA ARG A 486 -14.19 4.94 -8.22
C ARG A 486 -14.12 4.32 -6.82
N ASP A 487 -14.85 4.94 -5.91
CA ASP A 487 -15.06 4.38 -4.58
C ASP A 487 -16.09 3.23 -4.61
N ARG A 488 -15.89 2.23 -3.73
CA ARG A 488 -16.75 1.05 -3.61
C ARG A 488 -17.15 0.75 -2.16
N ASP A 489 -17.37 1.76 -1.32
CA ASP A 489 -17.93 1.53 0.01
C ASP A 489 -19.43 1.15 -0.05
N VAL A 490 -19.71 -0.15 -0.08
CA VAL A 490 -21.08 -0.69 -0.13
C VAL A 490 -21.90 -0.31 1.12
N TYR A 491 -21.32 0.20 2.21
CA TYR A 491 -22.04 0.47 3.46
C TYR A 491 -21.84 1.85 4.09
N GLY A 492 -21.02 2.73 3.52
CA GLY A 492 -20.78 4.10 4.02
C GLY A 492 -20.23 4.11 5.44
N SER A 493 -19.32 3.19 5.76
CA SER A 493 -18.73 2.99 7.09
C SER A 493 -17.22 3.16 7.14
N SER A 494 -16.52 3.10 5.99
CA SER A 494 -15.16 3.58 5.89
C SER A 494 -15.15 5.11 5.82
N VAL A 495 -13.97 5.68 6.07
CA VAL A 495 -13.73 7.10 5.85
C VAL A 495 -12.64 7.12 4.80
N ASP A 496 -13.06 7.31 3.56
CA ASP A 496 -12.20 7.38 2.40
C ASP A 496 -11.68 8.81 2.25
N GLN A 497 -10.37 8.92 2.01
CA GLN A 497 -9.65 10.19 2.06
C GLN A 497 -8.99 10.52 0.73
N ILE A 498 -9.21 11.73 0.23
CA ILE A 498 -8.29 12.36 -0.73
C ILE A 498 -7.29 13.19 0.05
N VAL A 499 -6.00 13.03 -0.23
CA VAL A 499 -4.93 13.68 0.50
C VAL A 499 -4.07 14.48 -0.46
N PHE A 500 -4.10 15.80 -0.28
CA PHE A 500 -3.40 16.70 -1.17
C PHE A 500 -1.96 16.98 -0.72
N GLY A 501 -1.05 16.98 -1.70
CA GLY A 501 0.35 17.37 -1.55
C GLY A 501 0.58 18.84 -1.20
N GLU A 502 1.86 19.22 -1.07
CA GLU A 502 2.26 20.55 -0.60
C GLU A 502 1.67 21.68 -1.48
N GLY A 503 1.04 22.66 -0.83
CA GLY A 503 0.61 23.90 -1.47
C GLY A 503 -0.73 23.84 -2.19
N ILE A 504 -1.53 22.79 -2.01
CA ILE A 504 -2.96 22.78 -2.36
C ILE A 504 -3.76 23.16 -1.10
N VAL A 505 -4.52 24.25 -1.19
CA VAL A 505 -5.30 24.82 -0.07
C VAL A 505 -6.78 24.93 -0.43
N ARG A 506 -7.65 25.07 0.59
CA ARG A 506 -9.12 25.11 0.41
C ARG A 506 -9.58 26.13 -0.65
N ASP A 507 -8.99 27.32 -0.67
CA ASP A 507 -9.38 28.41 -1.57
C ASP A 507 -9.07 28.13 -3.05
N GLU A 508 -8.26 27.11 -3.36
CA GLU A 508 -7.95 26.68 -4.72
C GLU A 508 -8.90 25.59 -5.22
N LEU A 509 -9.77 25.06 -4.36
CA LEU A 509 -10.67 23.96 -4.67
C LEU A 509 -12.07 24.46 -5.02
N SER A 510 -12.63 23.94 -6.11
CA SER A 510 -14.03 24.17 -6.49
C SER A 510 -14.64 22.91 -7.07
N LEU A 511 -15.95 22.76 -6.98
CA LEU A 511 -16.66 21.61 -7.53
C LEU A 511 -17.23 21.92 -8.90
N ARG A 512 -17.34 20.89 -9.73
CA ARG A 512 -18.09 20.93 -10.97
C ARG A 512 -18.87 19.63 -11.11
N ARG A 513 -20.15 19.76 -11.47
CA ARG A 513 -21.02 18.60 -11.66
C ARG A 513 -20.99 18.14 -13.11
N GLU A 514 -20.68 16.87 -13.34
CA GLU A 514 -20.73 16.24 -14.67
C GLU A 514 -21.65 15.03 -14.65
N GLY A 515 -22.91 15.19 -15.08
CA GLY A 515 -23.89 14.11 -15.02
C GLY A 515 -24.17 13.70 -13.58
N ASN A 516 -23.70 12.53 -13.14
CA ASN A 516 -23.78 12.06 -11.74
C ASN A 516 -22.41 12.09 -11.03
N HIS A 517 -21.36 12.54 -11.71
CA HIS A 517 -20.00 12.61 -11.20
C HIS A 517 -19.76 13.94 -10.49
N LEU A 518 -18.96 13.89 -9.42
CA LEU A 518 -18.49 15.07 -8.71
C LEU A 518 -17.03 15.31 -9.11
N VAL A 519 -16.75 16.46 -9.72
CA VAL A 519 -15.40 16.82 -10.15
C VAL A 519 -14.85 17.88 -9.22
N ILE A 520 -13.71 17.61 -8.58
CA ILE A 520 -12.95 18.58 -7.79
C ILE A 520 -11.92 19.21 -8.73
N MET A 521 -12.07 20.50 -9.00
CA MET A 521 -11.12 21.31 -9.77
C MET A 521 -10.08 21.90 -8.80
N ILE A 522 -8.80 21.83 -9.18
CA ILE A 522 -7.69 22.23 -8.29
C ILE A 522 -6.89 23.35 -8.96
N GLY A 523 -6.85 24.55 -8.38
CA GLY A 523 -6.11 25.70 -8.94
C GLY A 523 -6.87 26.48 -10.03
N GLY A 524 -8.19 26.27 -10.14
CA GLY A 524 -9.07 26.91 -11.11
C GLY A 524 -9.25 26.13 -12.42
N PRO A 525 -10.13 26.59 -13.33
CA PRO A 525 -10.52 25.82 -14.52
C PRO A 525 -9.41 25.62 -15.57
N ASP A 526 -8.37 26.46 -15.55
CA ASP A 526 -7.25 26.41 -16.50
C ASP A 526 -6.01 25.70 -15.94
N SER A 527 -6.07 25.13 -14.73
CA SER A 527 -4.92 24.50 -14.07
C SER A 527 -4.46 23.23 -14.79
N GLY A 528 -5.40 22.50 -15.39
CA GLY A 528 -5.18 21.16 -15.95
C GLY A 528 -5.42 20.03 -14.94
N ASP A 529 -5.48 20.33 -13.64
CA ASP A 529 -5.58 19.34 -12.55
C ASP A 529 -7.02 19.20 -12.04
N SER A 530 -7.53 17.97 -11.95
CA SER A 530 -8.85 17.68 -11.38
C SER A 530 -8.97 16.24 -10.91
N ILE A 531 -9.87 16.00 -9.95
CA ILE A 531 -10.26 14.64 -9.52
C ILE A 531 -11.74 14.45 -9.81
N THR A 532 -12.08 13.44 -10.59
CA THR A 532 -13.45 13.01 -10.85
C THR A 532 -13.83 11.86 -9.94
N ILE A 533 -14.78 12.06 -9.03
CA ILE A 533 -15.38 11.01 -8.22
C ILE A 533 -16.57 10.41 -8.98
N GLU A 534 -16.45 9.14 -9.36
CA GLU A 534 -17.48 8.43 -10.13
C GLU A 534 -18.77 8.28 -9.33
N GLU A 535 -19.92 8.68 -9.89
CA GLU A 535 -21.24 8.53 -9.24
C GLU A 535 -21.40 9.24 -7.88
N GLY A 536 -20.54 10.23 -7.58
CA GLY A 536 -20.51 10.94 -6.29
C GLY A 536 -21.81 11.63 -5.86
N TYR A 537 -22.71 11.96 -6.80
CA TYR A 537 -24.04 12.54 -6.52
C TYR A 537 -25.17 11.49 -6.39
N VAL A 538 -24.89 10.19 -6.55
CA VAL A 538 -25.95 9.15 -6.56
C VAL A 538 -26.40 8.78 -5.15
N ASN A 539 -25.45 8.42 -4.27
CA ASN A 539 -25.68 8.05 -2.88
C ASN A 539 -24.34 8.00 -2.11
N SER A 540 -24.39 7.72 -0.81
CA SER A 540 -23.22 7.65 0.08
C SER A 540 -22.29 6.44 -0.13
N GLN A 541 -22.47 5.63 -1.17
CA GLN A 541 -21.62 4.45 -1.46
C GLN A 541 -20.53 4.73 -2.50
N HIS A 542 -20.53 5.94 -3.05
CA HIS A 542 -19.63 6.40 -4.11
C HIS A 542 -18.96 7.71 -3.72
N GLN A 543 -18.91 7.98 -2.41
CA GLN A 543 -18.47 9.25 -1.87
C GLN A 543 -17.08 9.12 -1.30
N ILE A 544 -16.40 10.26 -1.28
CA ILE A 544 -15.22 10.45 -0.45
C ILE A 544 -15.70 11.25 0.75
N GLU A 545 -15.42 10.78 1.96
CA GLU A 545 -15.89 11.42 3.19
C GLU A 545 -15.04 12.63 3.55
N GLU A 546 -13.74 12.60 3.23
CA GLU A 546 -12.79 13.58 3.74
C GLU A 546 -11.70 13.96 2.73
N ILE A 547 -11.48 15.25 2.59
CA ILE A 547 -10.30 15.81 1.92
C ILE A 547 -9.35 16.30 3.01
N VAL A 548 -8.10 15.84 2.97
CA VAL A 548 -7.01 16.32 3.81
C VAL A 548 -6.18 17.31 3.00
N LEU A 549 -6.17 18.57 3.45
CA LEU A 549 -5.44 19.66 2.82
C LEU A 549 -3.95 19.64 3.21
N SER A 550 -3.13 20.43 2.51
CA SER A 550 -1.68 20.50 2.73
C SER A 550 -1.26 20.97 4.14
N ASP A 551 -2.14 21.67 4.88
CA ASP A 551 -1.91 22.07 6.27
C ASP A 551 -2.39 21.03 7.31
N GLY A 552 -2.93 19.90 6.84
CA GLY A 552 -3.49 18.82 7.64
C GLY A 552 -4.90 19.08 8.16
N SER A 553 -5.53 20.21 7.82
CA SER A 553 -6.95 20.42 8.07
C SER A 553 -7.80 19.57 7.12
N THR A 554 -9.03 19.29 7.53
CA THR A 554 -9.92 18.42 6.77
C THR A 554 -11.23 19.11 6.42
N VAL A 555 -11.72 18.81 5.23
CA VAL A 555 -12.97 19.36 4.67
C VAL A 555 -13.74 18.24 4.00
N SER A 556 -15.06 18.24 4.09
CA SER A 556 -15.85 17.31 3.28
C SER A 556 -15.89 17.83 1.83
N PRO A 557 -15.78 16.96 0.81
CA PRO A 557 -15.83 17.40 -0.59
C PRO A 557 -17.04 18.28 -0.91
N GLN A 558 -18.20 17.95 -0.34
CA GLN A 558 -19.49 18.62 -0.57
C GLN A 558 -19.51 20.06 -0.01
N SER A 559 -18.62 20.40 0.93
CA SER A 559 -18.51 21.76 1.48
C SER A 559 -17.75 22.73 0.58
N LEU A 560 -17.22 22.28 -0.56
CA LEU A 560 -16.49 23.12 -1.50
C LEU A 560 -17.47 23.86 -2.42
N PRO A 561 -17.17 25.12 -2.80
CA PRO A 561 -18.07 25.91 -3.63
C PRO A 561 -18.21 25.29 -5.03
N ILE A 562 -19.44 25.24 -5.55
CA ILE A 562 -19.67 24.89 -6.96
C ILE A 562 -19.14 26.02 -7.85
N LEU A 563 -18.35 25.66 -8.86
CA LEU A 563 -17.73 26.59 -9.80
C LEU A 563 -18.79 27.27 -10.67
N SER A 564 -18.91 28.58 -10.50
CA SER A 564 -19.70 29.51 -11.32
C SER A 564 -18.80 30.42 -12.16
N SER A 565 -19.42 31.08 -13.12
CA SER A 565 -18.81 32.04 -14.04
C SER A 565 -19.30 33.47 -13.74
N ALA A 566 -19.18 34.37 -14.72
CA ALA A 566 -19.79 35.70 -14.68
C ALA A 566 -20.86 35.83 -15.79
N GLU A 567 -21.29 34.69 -16.32
CA GLU A 567 -22.38 34.54 -17.29
C GLU A 567 -23.55 33.86 -16.60
N ALA A 568 -24.75 33.90 -17.21
CA ALA A 568 -25.92 33.20 -16.69
C ALA A 568 -25.69 31.67 -16.61
N ASP A 569 -25.62 31.14 -15.40
CA ASP A 569 -25.32 29.76 -15.08
C ASP A 569 -26.56 28.96 -14.64
N GLU A 570 -26.52 27.64 -14.81
CA GLU A 570 -27.49 26.71 -14.21
C GLU A 570 -26.73 25.71 -13.33
N LEU A 571 -26.80 25.91 -12.01
CA LEU A 571 -26.05 25.18 -11.00
C LEU A 571 -27.00 24.34 -10.15
N ARG A 572 -26.59 23.11 -9.86
CA ARG A 572 -27.40 22.14 -9.11
C ARG A 572 -26.56 21.36 -8.12
N GLY A 573 -26.98 21.38 -6.86
CA GLY A 573 -26.47 20.57 -5.75
C GLY A 573 -26.95 19.12 -5.80
N GLY A 574 -27.16 18.53 -4.63
CA GLY A 574 -27.41 17.12 -4.40
C GLY A 574 -28.39 16.86 -3.24
N TYR A 575 -28.10 15.85 -2.42
CA TYR A 575 -28.94 15.50 -1.25
C TYR A 575 -28.22 15.83 0.07
N PHE A 576 -27.25 16.75 0.03
CA PHE A 576 -26.34 17.13 1.11
C PHE A 576 -26.36 18.65 1.26
N ALA A 577 -25.78 19.16 2.35
CA ALA A 577 -25.61 20.61 2.51
C ALA A 577 -24.60 21.14 1.48
N ASP A 578 -25.09 21.80 0.44
CA ASP A 578 -24.32 22.35 -0.67
C ASP A 578 -24.11 23.87 -0.52
N VAL A 579 -23.02 24.38 -1.11
CA VAL A 579 -22.71 25.82 -1.16
C VAL A 579 -22.60 26.26 -2.63
N ILE A 580 -23.52 27.12 -3.06
CA ILE A 580 -23.63 27.58 -4.45
C ILE A 580 -23.58 29.12 -4.46
N ASP A 581 -22.69 29.68 -5.28
CA ASP A 581 -22.51 31.13 -5.48
C ASP A 581 -22.59 31.43 -6.98
N GLY A 582 -23.66 32.10 -7.45
CA GLY A 582 -23.92 32.43 -8.85
C GLY A 582 -23.01 33.55 -9.39
N ARG A 583 -22.62 34.48 -8.51
CA ARG A 583 -21.76 35.65 -8.80
C ARG A 583 -22.43 36.72 -9.66
N GLU A 584 -22.06 36.83 -10.94
CA GLU A 584 -22.61 37.83 -11.86
C GLU A 584 -23.33 37.05 -12.97
N GLY A 585 -24.55 37.45 -13.34
CA GLY A 585 -25.33 36.71 -14.32
C GLY A 585 -26.79 36.60 -13.90
N ASP A 586 -27.64 36.14 -14.81
CA ASP A 586 -29.03 35.81 -14.47
C ASP A 586 -29.09 34.30 -14.20
N ASP A 587 -28.80 33.89 -12.97
CA ASP A 587 -28.44 32.52 -12.63
C ASP A 587 -29.64 31.67 -12.21
N ARG A 588 -29.48 30.34 -12.30
CA ARG A 588 -30.44 29.34 -11.80
C ARG A 588 -29.75 28.40 -10.84
N LEU A 589 -30.04 28.54 -9.55
CA LEU A 589 -29.41 27.79 -8.48
C LEU A 589 -30.41 26.82 -7.84
N TYR A 590 -30.04 25.55 -7.74
CA TYR A 590 -30.88 24.48 -7.17
C TYR A 590 -30.12 23.74 -6.06
N GLY A 591 -30.56 23.81 -4.81
CA GLY A 591 -30.01 23.06 -3.67
C GLY A 591 -30.41 21.58 -3.65
N GLU A 592 -31.66 21.31 -4.05
CA GLU A 592 -32.31 19.98 -4.07
C GLU A 592 -32.67 19.44 -2.69
N GLY A 593 -31.72 18.95 -1.91
CA GLY A 593 -31.99 18.63 -0.51
C GLY A 593 -30.73 18.57 0.33
N GLY A 594 -30.85 18.76 1.64
CA GLY A 594 -29.73 19.17 2.46
C GLY A 594 -30.04 20.51 3.11
N ASP A 595 -29.20 20.97 4.04
CA ASP A 595 -29.31 22.33 4.58
C ASP A 595 -28.38 23.23 3.73
N ASP A 596 -28.91 23.83 2.67
CA ASP A 596 -28.12 24.44 1.59
C ASP A 596 -27.82 25.93 1.81
N THR A 597 -26.75 26.44 1.19
CA THR A 597 -26.43 27.88 1.14
C THR A 597 -26.32 28.35 -0.31
N LEU A 598 -27.24 29.18 -0.76
CA LEU A 598 -27.33 29.70 -2.12
C LEU A 598 -27.16 31.23 -2.13
N GLU A 599 -26.21 31.74 -2.90
CA GLU A 599 -25.98 33.17 -3.16
C GLU A 599 -26.17 33.44 -4.66
N GLY A 600 -27.15 34.25 -5.05
CA GLY A 600 -27.41 34.63 -6.44
C GLY A 600 -26.34 35.59 -6.97
N GLY A 601 -26.25 36.76 -6.35
CA GLY A 601 -25.20 37.74 -6.60
C GLY A 601 -25.71 38.97 -7.34
N GLN A 602 -25.24 39.24 -8.55
CA GLN A 602 -25.71 40.33 -9.40
C GLN A 602 -26.44 39.78 -10.62
N GLY A 603 -27.64 40.28 -10.91
CA GLY A 603 -28.46 39.90 -12.05
C GLY A 603 -29.82 39.40 -11.58
N ASP A 604 -30.72 39.09 -12.52
CA ASP A 604 -32.08 38.62 -12.17
C ASP A 604 -32.04 37.09 -11.95
N ASP A 605 -31.90 36.65 -10.70
CA ASP A 605 -31.58 35.27 -10.32
C ASP A 605 -32.82 34.43 -9.97
N VAL A 606 -32.69 33.10 -10.12
CA VAL A 606 -33.69 32.12 -9.68
C VAL A 606 -33.06 31.11 -8.73
N LEU A 607 -33.48 31.11 -7.47
CA LEU A 607 -32.96 30.21 -6.45
C LEU A 607 -34.06 29.23 -5.99
N ASP A 608 -33.72 27.95 -5.85
CA ASP A 608 -34.59 26.89 -5.32
C ASP A 608 -33.82 26.08 -4.27
N GLY A 609 -34.14 26.24 -2.98
CA GLY A 609 -33.45 25.55 -1.87
C GLY A 609 -33.77 24.06 -1.86
N GLY A 610 -35.05 23.72 -1.92
CA GLY A 610 -35.51 22.34 -2.02
C GLY A 610 -35.93 21.79 -0.67
N ALA A 611 -35.21 20.83 -0.11
CA ALA A 611 -35.60 20.16 1.14
C ALA A 611 -34.49 20.19 2.19
N GLY A 612 -34.72 20.91 3.28
CA GLY A 612 -33.84 21.08 4.42
C GLY A 612 -33.94 22.52 4.92
N ASN A 613 -33.12 22.93 5.89
CA ASN A 613 -33.15 24.29 6.41
C ASN A 613 -32.13 25.13 5.63
N ASP A 614 -32.62 25.86 4.64
CA ASP A 614 -31.78 26.49 3.64
C ASP A 614 -31.51 27.96 3.97
N THR A 615 -30.36 28.47 3.54
CA THR A 615 -30.00 29.89 3.58
C THR A 615 -29.84 30.42 2.16
N LEU A 616 -30.76 31.27 1.72
CA LEU A 616 -30.82 31.80 0.35
C LEU A 616 -30.68 33.32 0.38
N ASN A 617 -29.73 33.85 -0.37
CA ASN A 617 -29.52 35.28 -0.57
C ASN A 617 -29.52 35.57 -2.08
N ALA A 618 -30.54 36.26 -2.58
CA ALA A 618 -30.69 36.47 -4.01
C ALA A 618 -29.72 37.56 -4.52
N GLY A 619 -29.58 38.68 -3.81
CA GLY A 619 -28.52 39.65 -4.05
C GLY A 619 -29.05 40.93 -4.67
N ALA A 620 -28.60 41.27 -5.88
CA ALA A 620 -29.01 42.49 -6.57
C ALA A 620 -29.60 42.16 -7.94
N GLY A 621 -30.88 42.46 -8.13
CA GLY A 621 -31.65 42.05 -9.30
C GLY A 621 -33.14 42.02 -8.96
N ASN A 622 -33.97 41.58 -9.90
CA ASN A 622 -35.36 41.22 -9.60
C ASN A 622 -35.44 39.71 -9.54
N ASP A 623 -35.31 39.17 -8.35
CA ASP A 623 -35.00 37.78 -8.15
C ASP A 623 -36.24 36.94 -7.87
N THR A 624 -36.15 35.63 -8.09
CA THR A 624 -37.20 34.67 -7.76
C THR A 624 -36.64 33.58 -6.87
N VAL A 625 -37.07 33.53 -5.61
CA VAL A 625 -36.60 32.54 -4.64
C VAL A 625 -37.72 31.60 -4.23
N THR A 626 -37.45 30.29 -4.22
CA THR A 626 -38.29 29.27 -3.61
C THR A 626 -37.46 28.51 -2.59
N ALA A 627 -37.70 28.72 -1.29
CA ALA A 627 -36.91 28.07 -0.25
C ALA A 627 -37.24 26.56 -0.15
N GLY A 628 -38.53 26.22 -0.13
CA GLY A 628 -38.97 24.83 -0.24
C GLY A 628 -39.49 24.26 1.08
N ALA A 629 -38.87 23.22 1.60
CA ALA A 629 -39.33 22.51 2.80
C ALA A 629 -38.27 22.47 3.90
N GLY A 630 -38.50 23.20 4.97
CA GLY A 630 -37.65 23.24 6.16
C GLY A 630 -37.82 24.59 6.85
N ASN A 631 -36.95 24.96 7.77
CA ASN A 631 -37.01 26.30 8.37
C ASN A 631 -35.97 27.17 7.68
N ASP A 632 -36.42 27.96 6.72
CA ASP A 632 -35.51 28.60 5.78
C ASP A 632 -35.23 30.05 6.14
N VAL A 633 -34.08 30.56 5.71
CA VAL A 633 -33.70 31.97 5.79
C VAL A 633 -33.52 32.49 4.38
N VAL A 634 -34.35 33.45 3.97
CA VAL A 634 -34.39 34.02 2.62
C VAL A 634 -34.19 35.53 2.69
N ALA A 635 -33.27 36.04 1.88
CA ALA A 635 -33.08 37.46 1.63
C ALA A 635 -33.17 37.74 0.12
N GLY A 636 -34.02 38.70 -0.29
CA GLY A 636 -34.11 39.21 -1.65
C GLY A 636 -32.91 40.11 -1.97
N GLY A 637 -32.80 41.24 -1.28
CA GLY A 637 -31.66 42.14 -1.37
C GLY A 637 -32.03 43.46 -2.04
N LEU A 638 -31.48 43.75 -3.21
CA LEU A 638 -31.77 44.98 -3.97
C LEU A 638 -32.58 44.65 -5.22
N GLY A 639 -33.72 45.32 -5.41
CA GLY A 639 -34.58 45.19 -6.57
C GLY A 639 -35.92 44.58 -6.21
N ASN A 640 -36.78 44.32 -7.19
CA ASN A 640 -38.16 43.91 -6.91
C ASN A 640 -38.28 42.39 -6.94
N ASP A 641 -38.28 41.76 -5.77
CA ASP A 641 -38.10 40.33 -5.62
C ASP A 641 -39.41 39.56 -5.43
N THR A 642 -39.41 38.30 -5.85
CA THR A 642 -40.51 37.35 -5.59
C THR A 642 -40.00 36.20 -4.73
N LEU A 643 -40.38 36.19 -3.46
CA LEU A 643 -39.83 35.29 -2.45
C LEU A 643 -40.91 34.32 -1.92
N HIS A 644 -40.65 33.03 -2.05
CA HIS A 644 -41.52 31.96 -1.56
C HIS A 644 -40.81 31.16 -0.46
N GLY A 645 -41.17 31.39 0.80
CA GLY A 645 -40.57 30.70 1.95
C GLY A 645 -40.96 29.22 2.07
N GLY A 646 -42.02 28.78 1.38
CA GLY A 646 -42.38 27.36 1.37
C GLY A 646 -42.99 26.88 2.69
N THR A 647 -42.69 25.64 3.10
CA THR A 647 -43.24 25.01 4.32
C THR A 647 -42.21 24.91 5.44
N GLY A 648 -42.57 25.41 6.61
CA GLY A 648 -41.81 25.28 7.85
C GLY A 648 -41.89 26.57 8.64
N ASN A 649 -40.85 26.95 9.38
CA ASN A 649 -40.84 28.25 10.07
C ASN A 649 -39.77 29.14 9.44
N ASP A 650 -40.21 29.95 8.50
CA ASP A 650 -39.32 30.63 7.56
C ASP A 650 -39.11 32.09 7.99
N GLN A 651 -37.91 32.59 7.72
CA GLN A 651 -37.56 34.00 7.81
C GLN A 651 -37.34 34.52 6.39
N VAL A 652 -38.20 35.41 5.92
CA VAL A 652 -38.16 35.93 4.55
C VAL A 652 -38.06 37.45 4.62
N SER A 653 -37.01 38.01 4.03
CA SER A 653 -36.78 39.46 3.95
C SER A 653 -36.70 39.89 2.48
N GLY A 654 -37.50 40.90 2.09
CA GLY A 654 -37.50 41.50 0.76
C GLY A 654 -36.22 42.30 0.53
N GLY A 655 -36.06 43.42 1.23
CA GLY A 655 -34.86 44.25 1.16
C GLY A 655 -35.18 45.65 0.67
N GLU A 656 -34.47 46.16 -0.33
CA GLU A 656 -34.84 47.40 -1.02
C GLU A 656 -35.55 47.06 -2.34
N GLY A 657 -36.75 47.58 -2.56
CA GLY A 657 -37.53 47.36 -3.78
C GLY A 657 -39.00 47.10 -3.46
N ASP A 658 -39.83 46.98 -4.51
CA ASP A 658 -41.24 46.62 -4.33
C ASP A 658 -41.37 45.08 -4.39
N ASP A 659 -41.39 44.42 -3.24
CA ASP A 659 -41.22 42.96 -3.12
C ASP A 659 -42.54 42.20 -2.95
N HIS A 660 -42.52 40.91 -3.31
CA HIS A 660 -43.64 40.00 -3.13
C HIS A 660 -43.24 38.75 -2.35
N LEU A 661 -43.54 38.75 -1.06
CA LEU A 661 -43.21 37.67 -0.12
C LEU A 661 -44.41 36.76 0.13
N THR A 662 -44.22 35.45 0.03
CA THR A 662 -45.28 34.46 0.30
C THR A 662 -44.75 33.29 1.12
N VAL A 663 -45.52 32.87 2.13
CA VAL A 663 -45.22 31.67 2.94
C VAL A 663 -46.43 30.73 3.00
N ALA A 664 -46.18 29.43 3.19
CA ALA A 664 -47.27 28.47 3.28
C ALA A 664 -48.15 28.70 4.51
N TYR A 665 -49.38 28.19 4.43
CA TYR A 665 -50.34 28.22 5.54
C TYR A 665 -49.88 27.43 6.79
N SER A 666 -48.84 26.59 6.66
CA SER A 666 -48.32 25.73 7.73
C SER A 666 -46.93 26.20 8.13
N GLY A 667 -46.85 26.92 9.24
CA GLY A 667 -45.59 27.51 9.67
C GLY A 667 -45.79 28.68 10.62
N SER A 668 -44.81 28.96 11.46
CA SER A 668 -44.73 30.21 12.21
C SER A 668 -43.62 31.06 11.61
N ASN A 669 -43.99 31.89 10.65
CA ASN A 669 -43.04 32.58 9.78
C ASN A 669 -42.81 34.03 10.20
N THR A 670 -41.70 34.62 9.77
CA THR A 670 -41.41 36.04 9.86
C THR A 670 -41.19 36.57 8.45
N LEU A 671 -42.00 37.53 8.03
CA LEU A 671 -41.88 38.22 6.75
C LEU A 671 -41.55 39.68 7.04
N ASP A 672 -40.51 40.20 6.38
CA ASP A 672 -40.07 41.59 6.46
C ASP A 672 -39.94 42.15 5.05
N GLY A 673 -40.79 43.08 4.65
CA GLY A 673 -40.77 43.69 3.31
C GLY A 673 -39.49 44.49 3.11
N GLY A 674 -39.22 45.42 4.02
CA GLY A 674 -38.00 46.21 4.00
C GLY A 674 -38.29 47.64 3.57
N ALA A 675 -37.83 48.07 2.40
CA ALA A 675 -38.05 49.41 1.89
C ALA A 675 -38.61 49.37 0.47
N GLY A 676 -39.80 49.93 0.26
CA GLY A 676 -40.53 49.91 -1.00
C GLY A 676 -42.01 49.61 -0.74
N ASP A 677 -42.83 49.53 -1.79
CA ASP A 677 -44.25 49.20 -1.64
C ASP A 677 -44.44 47.67 -1.74
N ASP A 678 -44.41 46.97 -0.60
CA ASP A 678 -44.30 45.51 -0.54
C ASP A 678 -45.64 44.77 -0.45
N VAL A 679 -45.66 43.50 -0.83
CA VAL A 679 -46.80 42.58 -0.68
C VAL A 679 -46.39 41.34 0.09
N LEU A 680 -46.85 41.22 1.33
CA LEU A 680 -46.59 40.08 2.20
C LEU A 680 -47.85 39.22 2.32
N THR A 681 -47.77 37.94 1.96
CA THR A 681 -48.93 37.03 1.94
C THR A 681 -48.67 35.72 2.70
N VAL A 682 -49.50 35.43 3.69
CA VAL A 682 -49.63 34.09 4.25
C VAL A 682 -50.71 33.33 3.46
N GLU A 683 -50.35 32.20 2.87
CA GLU A 683 -51.29 31.40 2.08
C GLU A 683 -52.42 30.80 2.95
N THR A 684 -53.51 30.40 2.29
CA THR A 684 -54.63 29.70 2.96
C THR A 684 -54.86 28.31 2.36
N PRO A 685 -55.26 27.31 3.16
CA PRO A 685 -55.46 25.96 2.65
C PRO A 685 -56.60 25.88 1.62
N THR A 686 -56.34 25.31 0.45
CA THR A 686 -57.33 25.16 -0.65
C THR A 686 -58.37 24.06 -0.42
N SER A 687 -58.17 23.19 0.58
CA SER A 687 -59.00 22.01 0.83
C SER A 687 -60.17 22.29 1.78
N SER A 688 -61.40 22.32 1.26
CA SER A 688 -62.62 22.67 2.00
C SER A 688 -62.99 21.66 3.10
N GLY A 689 -62.72 22.00 4.38
CA GLY A 689 -63.24 21.25 5.52
C GLY A 689 -62.83 21.78 6.89
N ARG A 690 -63.82 22.26 7.67
CA ARG A 690 -63.71 22.82 9.04
C ARG A 690 -62.89 22.00 10.05
N TYR A 691 -62.82 20.67 9.86
CA TYR A 691 -62.13 19.75 10.77
C TYR A 691 -60.91 19.09 10.14
N SER A 692 -60.43 19.63 9.01
CA SER A 692 -59.24 19.14 8.35
C SER A 692 -58.01 19.47 9.21
N SER A 693 -57.03 18.56 9.21
CA SER A 693 -55.73 18.76 9.84
C SER A 693 -55.03 20.02 9.31
N TYR A 694 -55.24 20.36 8.04
CA TYR A 694 -54.68 21.56 7.42
C TYR A 694 -55.20 22.86 8.05
N TYR A 695 -56.51 22.98 8.27
CA TYR A 695 -57.12 24.14 8.94
C TYR A 695 -56.63 24.29 10.38
N LYS A 696 -56.51 23.17 11.12
CA LYS A 696 -55.98 23.20 12.48
C LYS A 696 -54.51 23.63 12.50
N THR A 697 -53.73 23.23 11.51
CA THR A 697 -52.32 23.62 11.41
C THR A 697 -52.21 25.12 11.14
N ALA A 698 -52.96 25.63 10.16
CA ALA A 698 -53.03 27.06 9.86
C ALA A 698 -53.51 27.91 11.05
N ASN A 699 -54.50 27.44 11.81
CA ASN A 699 -55.01 28.20 12.96
C ASN A 699 -54.05 28.21 14.17
N ASN A 700 -53.04 27.34 14.19
CA ASN A 700 -52.00 27.36 15.23
C ASN A 700 -50.72 28.07 14.76
N ALA A 701 -50.64 28.41 13.47
CA ALA A 701 -49.58 29.24 12.94
C ALA A 701 -49.62 30.60 13.65
N ARG A 702 -48.43 31.17 13.86
CA ARG A 702 -48.25 32.53 14.35
C ARG A 702 -47.20 33.18 13.48
N ASN A 703 -47.63 34.10 12.66
CA ASN A 703 -46.77 34.77 11.71
C ASN A 703 -46.51 36.20 12.17
N THR A 704 -45.30 36.69 11.95
CA THR A 704 -44.96 38.11 12.10
C THR A 704 -44.81 38.69 10.70
N LEU A 705 -45.54 39.77 10.41
CA LEU A 705 -45.47 40.49 9.16
C LEU A 705 -45.03 41.92 9.47
N ILE A 706 -43.93 42.34 8.85
CA ILE A 706 -43.35 43.68 8.97
C ILE A 706 -43.35 44.24 7.56
N GLY A 707 -44.11 45.31 7.32
CA GLY A 707 -44.11 45.97 6.00
C GLY A 707 -42.76 46.63 5.77
N GLY A 708 -42.41 47.55 6.67
CA GLY A 708 -41.18 48.32 6.57
C GLY A 708 -41.50 49.71 6.06
N ALA A 709 -40.59 50.33 5.32
CA ALA A 709 -40.77 51.69 4.81
C ALA A 709 -41.43 51.69 3.42
N GLY A 710 -42.68 52.15 3.32
CA GLY A 710 -43.36 52.29 2.03
C GLY A 710 -44.86 52.34 2.15
N ASN A 711 -45.60 51.71 1.24
CA ASN A 711 -47.04 51.55 1.38
C ASN A 711 -47.38 50.07 1.16
N ASP A 712 -47.34 49.32 2.24
CA ASP A 712 -47.28 47.87 2.14
C ASP A 712 -48.66 47.24 2.18
N ARG A 713 -48.74 46.02 1.63
CA ARG A 713 -49.93 45.18 1.70
C ARG A 713 -49.61 43.89 2.46
N LEU A 714 -50.14 43.79 3.66
CA LEU A 714 -49.95 42.65 4.56
C LEU A 714 -51.22 41.79 4.57
N VAL A 715 -51.14 40.54 4.14
CA VAL A 715 -52.28 39.62 4.04
C VAL A 715 -52.09 38.44 4.98
N GLY A 716 -52.84 38.46 6.09
CA GLY A 716 -52.80 37.46 7.15
C GLY A 716 -53.35 36.08 6.79
N GLY A 717 -53.15 35.16 7.73
CA GLY A 717 -53.50 33.76 7.68
C GLY A 717 -54.81 33.47 8.45
N LEU A 718 -54.92 32.24 8.97
CA LEU A 718 -56.01 31.85 9.88
C LEU A 718 -55.55 31.83 11.35
N GLY A 719 -54.28 32.15 11.59
CA GLY A 719 -53.57 31.98 12.85
C GLY A 719 -53.65 33.24 13.70
N ALA A 720 -52.82 33.31 14.76
CA ALA A 720 -52.67 34.55 15.51
C ALA A 720 -51.46 35.31 14.94
N GLU A 721 -51.74 36.26 14.06
CA GLU A 721 -50.80 37.10 13.36
C GLU A 721 -50.37 38.32 14.17
N ARG A 722 -49.13 38.73 13.95
CA ARG A 722 -48.50 39.91 14.52
C ARG A 722 -48.05 40.80 13.37
N TYR A 723 -48.64 41.97 13.27
CA TYR A 723 -48.28 43.00 12.30
C TYR A 723 -47.46 44.06 13.02
N GLU A 724 -46.19 44.25 12.65
CA GLU A 724 -45.34 45.28 13.26
C GLU A 724 -45.36 46.56 12.42
N PHE A 725 -45.34 47.72 13.10
CA PHE A 725 -45.35 49.03 12.47
C PHE A 725 -44.51 50.03 13.26
N ASN A 726 -43.61 50.73 12.58
CA ASN A 726 -42.75 51.77 13.10
C ASN A 726 -43.10 53.13 12.49
N ARG A 727 -42.51 54.20 13.04
CA ARG A 727 -42.74 55.56 12.50
C ARG A 727 -41.94 55.73 11.21
N GLY A 728 -42.59 56.22 10.16
CA GLY A 728 -42.02 56.37 8.83
C GLY A 728 -42.27 55.17 7.92
N ASP A 729 -43.02 54.17 8.40
CA ASP A 729 -43.39 52.98 7.63
C ASP A 729 -44.43 53.30 6.54
N GLY A 730 -45.12 54.45 6.63
CA GLY A 730 -46.00 54.95 5.57
C GLY A 730 -47.44 54.42 5.65
N GLN A 731 -48.06 54.10 4.51
CA GLN A 731 -49.51 53.83 4.42
C GLN A 731 -49.84 52.37 4.14
N ASP A 732 -49.79 51.56 5.17
CA ASP A 732 -49.95 50.12 5.05
C ASP A 732 -51.42 49.68 5.03
N THR A 733 -51.66 48.56 4.37
CA THR A 733 -52.95 47.91 4.26
C THR A 733 -52.87 46.49 4.79
N ILE A 734 -53.61 46.20 5.86
CA ILE A 734 -53.73 44.86 6.44
C ILE A 734 -55.03 44.23 5.98
N ARG A 735 -54.95 43.01 5.44
CA ARG A 735 -56.10 42.13 5.21
C ARG A 735 -55.99 40.90 6.10
N ASP A 736 -56.67 40.97 7.23
CA ASP A 736 -56.78 39.84 8.15
C ASP A 736 -57.75 38.75 7.63
N ARG A 737 -57.58 37.50 8.09
CA ARG A 737 -58.41 36.35 7.67
C ARG A 737 -58.74 35.38 8.81
N ASP A 738 -59.13 35.83 10.01
CA ASP A 738 -59.65 34.93 11.05
C ASP A 738 -61.08 34.42 10.76
N VAL A 739 -61.18 33.32 10.00
CA VAL A 739 -62.49 32.72 9.64
C VAL A 739 -63.33 32.31 10.87
N TYR A 740 -62.74 32.12 12.06
CA TYR A 740 -63.42 31.55 13.24
C TYR A 740 -63.47 32.47 14.48
N GLY A 741 -62.82 33.62 14.49
CA GLY A 741 -62.84 34.59 15.61
C GLY A 741 -62.19 34.03 16.87
N SER A 742 -61.13 33.24 16.72
CA SER A 742 -60.48 32.50 17.81
C SER A 742 -58.98 32.76 17.96
N SER A 743 -58.33 33.36 16.95
CA SER A 743 -57.01 33.96 17.09
C SER A 743 -57.12 35.33 17.76
N VAL A 744 -55.98 35.84 18.21
CA VAL A 744 -55.87 37.21 18.72
C VAL A 744 -54.80 37.84 17.86
N ASP A 745 -55.25 38.56 16.84
CA ASP A 745 -54.39 39.24 15.89
C ASP A 745 -53.95 40.59 16.47
N GLN A 746 -52.67 40.90 16.33
CA GLN A 746 -52.04 42.02 17.01
C GLN A 746 -51.39 42.98 16.01
N ILE A 747 -51.66 44.28 16.14
CA ILE A 747 -50.78 45.33 15.62
C ILE A 747 -49.83 45.74 16.73
N VAL A 748 -48.53 45.79 16.46
CA VAL A 748 -47.50 46.11 17.44
C VAL A 748 -46.71 47.31 16.98
N PHE A 749 -46.80 48.38 17.76
CA PHE A 749 -46.12 49.62 17.43
C PHE A 749 -44.71 49.70 18.02
N GLY A 750 -43.78 50.15 17.20
CA GLY A 750 -42.39 50.44 17.56
C GLY A 750 -42.21 51.63 18.52
N GLU A 751 -40.96 51.91 18.88
CA GLU A 751 -40.61 52.92 19.87
C GLU A 751 -41.18 54.32 19.53
N GLY A 752 -41.82 54.97 20.50
CA GLY A 752 -42.28 56.35 20.39
C GLY A 752 -43.71 56.55 19.86
N ILE A 753 -44.40 55.50 19.43
CA ILE A 753 -45.83 55.54 19.10
C ILE A 753 -46.66 55.26 20.37
N VAL A 754 -47.43 56.26 20.81
CA VAL A 754 -48.25 56.18 22.04
C VAL A 754 -49.72 56.42 21.73
N ARG A 755 -50.61 56.01 22.65
CA ARG A 755 -52.08 56.09 22.46
C ARG A 755 -52.58 57.46 21.98
N ASP A 756 -52.00 58.55 22.50
CA ASP A 756 -52.46 59.91 22.20
C ASP A 756 -52.15 60.34 20.75
N GLU A 757 -51.30 59.60 20.03
CA GLU A 757 -50.96 59.85 18.63
C GLU A 757 -51.87 59.08 17.66
N LEU A 758 -52.73 58.19 18.17
CA LEU A 758 -53.58 57.31 17.37
C LEU A 758 -55.01 57.88 17.27
N SER A 759 -55.55 57.91 16.06
CA SER A 759 -56.96 58.26 15.83
C SER A 759 -57.59 57.42 14.72
N LEU A 760 -58.90 57.21 14.80
CA LEU A 760 -59.63 56.37 13.85
C LEU A 760 -60.31 57.17 12.75
N ARG A 761 -60.20 56.71 11.51
CA ARG A 761 -61.00 57.19 10.39
C ARG A 761 -61.71 56.00 9.74
N ARG A 762 -63.00 56.16 9.46
CA ARG A 762 -63.76 55.17 8.69
C ARG A 762 -63.77 55.53 7.21
N GLU A 763 -63.36 54.60 6.37
CA GLU A 763 -63.44 54.72 4.91
C GLU A 763 -64.25 53.58 4.32
N GLY A 764 -65.53 53.84 4.03
CA GLY A 764 -66.45 52.80 3.56
C GLY A 764 -66.59 51.65 4.58
N ASN A 765 -66.08 50.48 4.23
CA ASN A 765 -66.05 49.28 5.08
C ASN A 765 -64.69 49.05 5.77
N HIS A 766 -63.69 49.87 5.49
CA HIS A 766 -62.33 49.77 6.02
C HIS A 766 -62.19 50.60 7.31
N LEU A 767 -61.35 50.13 8.23
CA LEU A 767 -60.98 50.85 9.45
C LEU A 767 -59.55 51.39 9.27
N VAL A 768 -59.39 52.71 9.32
CA VAL A 768 -58.08 53.37 9.15
C VAL A 768 -57.61 53.91 10.49
N ILE A 769 -56.40 53.54 10.89
CA ILE A 769 -55.71 54.06 12.07
C ILE A 769 -54.71 55.11 11.57
N MET A 770 -54.95 56.37 11.90
CA MET A 770 -54.04 57.48 11.62
C MET A 770 -53.03 57.61 12.76
N ILE A 771 -51.75 57.75 12.44
CA ILE A 771 -50.65 57.75 13.43
C ILE A 771 -49.90 59.08 13.33
N GLY A 772 -49.85 59.87 14.41
CA GLY A 772 -49.09 61.15 14.44
C GLY A 772 -49.80 62.37 13.82
N GLY A 773 -51.07 62.24 13.42
CA GLY A 773 -51.88 63.32 12.84
C GLY A 773 -51.98 63.29 11.31
N PRO A 774 -52.70 64.21 10.66
CA PRO A 774 -53.00 64.15 9.22
C PRO A 774 -51.80 64.42 8.29
N ASP A 775 -50.73 65.04 8.82
CA ASP A 775 -49.53 65.41 8.06
C ASP A 775 -48.34 64.46 8.34
N SER A 776 -48.53 63.39 9.13
CA SER A 776 -47.45 62.47 9.50
C SER A 776 -46.97 61.62 8.33
N GLY A 777 -47.88 61.30 7.39
CA GLY A 777 -47.63 60.35 6.31
C GLY A 777 -48.00 58.90 6.68
N ASP A 778 -48.08 58.57 7.98
CA ASP A 778 -48.22 57.20 8.49
C ASP A 778 -49.70 56.83 8.79
N SER A 779 -50.15 55.68 8.28
CA SER A 779 -51.47 55.12 8.60
C SER A 779 -51.56 53.63 8.33
N ILE A 780 -52.39 52.91 9.08
CA ILE A 780 -52.72 51.51 8.82
C ILE A 780 -54.20 51.39 8.41
N THR A 781 -54.47 50.83 7.25
CA THR A 781 -55.82 50.51 6.76
C THR A 781 -56.11 49.02 6.97
N ILE A 782 -57.06 48.70 7.84
CA ILE A 782 -57.59 47.35 8.01
C ILE A 782 -58.72 47.12 7.00
N GLU A 783 -58.49 46.25 6.02
CA GLU A 783 -59.45 45.91 4.98
C GLU A 783 -60.70 45.27 5.54
N GLU A 784 -61.89 45.74 5.13
CA GLU A 784 -63.16 45.15 5.56
C GLU A 784 -63.38 45.13 7.10
N GLY A 785 -62.61 45.88 7.89
CA GLY A 785 -62.66 45.86 9.37
C GLY A 785 -64.01 46.22 10.01
N TYR A 786 -64.93 46.88 9.28
CA TYR A 786 -66.31 47.13 9.74
C TYR A 786 -67.34 46.09 9.27
N VAL A 787 -66.93 45.07 8.51
CA VAL A 787 -67.84 44.06 7.94
C VAL A 787 -68.23 43.01 8.97
N ASN A 788 -67.24 42.29 9.53
CA ASN A 788 -67.42 41.27 10.56
C ASN A 788 -66.08 41.00 11.28
N SER A 789 -66.09 40.14 12.29
CA SER A 789 -64.92 39.81 13.11
C SER A 789 -63.83 39.00 12.40
N GLN A 790 -64.01 38.62 11.13
CA GLN A 790 -63.02 37.83 10.38
C GLN A 790 -61.94 38.67 9.70
N TYR A 791 -62.14 39.99 9.73
CA TYR A 791 -61.25 40.98 9.11
C TYR A 791 -60.81 42.03 10.14
N GLN A 792 -61.06 41.77 11.42
CA GLN A 792 -60.76 42.68 12.51
C GLN A 792 -59.43 42.29 13.13
N ILE A 793 -58.76 43.28 13.74
CA ILE A 793 -57.62 43.05 14.60
C ILE A 793 -58.12 43.17 16.05
N GLU A 794 -57.79 42.21 16.90
CA GLU A 794 -58.29 42.17 18.28
C GLU A 794 -57.57 43.15 19.19
N GLU A 795 -56.26 43.31 19.00
CA GLU A 795 -55.39 43.99 19.95
C GLU A 795 -54.33 44.87 19.28
N ILE A 796 -54.14 46.07 19.82
CA ILE A 796 -53.02 46.96 19.51
C ILE A 796 -52.10 46.96 20.71
N VAL A 797 -50.82 46.66 20.50
CA VAL A 797 -49.75 46.74 21.48
C VAL A 797 -48.98 48.05 21.26
N LEU A 798 -49.00 48.94 22.26
CA LEU A 798 -48.30 50.23 22.22
C LEU A 798 -46.82 50.08 22.59
N SER A 799 -46.02 51.12 22.35
CA SER A 799 -44.58 51.14 22.64
C SER A 799 -44.20 50.89 24.11
N ASP A 800 -45.12 51.11 25.06
CA ASP A 800 -44.91 50.83 26.49
C ASP A 800 -45.33 49.40 26.90
N GLY A 801 -45.75 48.57 25.93
CA GLY A 801 -46.25 47.22 26.12
C GLY A 801 -47.69 47.12 26.62
N SER A 802 -48.40 48.26 26.80
CA SER A 802 -49.82 48.24 27.12
C SER A 802 -50.66 47.94 25.87
N THR A 803 -51.85 47.39 26.09
CA THR A 803 -52.72 46.97 24.98
C THR A 803 -54.07 47.66 24.96
N VAL A 804 -54.59 47.91 23.76
CA VAL A 804 -55.86 48.59 23.51
C VAL A 804 -56.60 47.95 22.34
N SER A 805 -57.93 47.87 22.41
CA SER A 805 -58.72 47.44 21.25
C SER A 805 -58.74 48.56 20.18
N PRO A 806 -58.63 48.25 18.88
CA PRO A 806 -58.73 49.27 17.83
C PRO A 806 -59.98 50.15 17.97
N PHE A 807 -61.12 49.61 18.41
CA PHE A 807 -62.38 50.35 18.56
C PHE A 807 -62.46 51.27 19.80
N ASP A 808 -61.45 51.24 20.68
CA ASP A 808 -61.35 52.12 21.85
C ASP A 808 -60.50 53.38 21.57
N LEU A 809 -59.99 53.52 20.35
CA LEU A 809 -59.26 54.71 19.90
C LEU A 809 -60.23 55.88 19.60
N PRO A 810 -59.80 57.15 19.77
CA PRO A 810 -60.65 58.29 19.48
C PRO A 810 -60.91 58.44 17.98
N ASP A 811 -62.15 58.76 17.59
CA ASP A 811 -62.47 59.15 16.21
C ASP A 811 -61.64 60.38 15.81
N TYR A 812 -61.07 60.36 14.61
CA TYR A 812 -60.41 61.50 14.00
C TYR A 812 -61.44 62.59 13.74
N VAL A 813 -61.23 63.75 14.36
CA VAL A 813 -62.02 64.96 14.13
C VAL A 813 -61.17 65.89 13.29
N GLU A 814 -61.57 66.10 12.03
CA GLU A 814 -60.92 67.14 11.20
C GLU A 814 -60.91 68.46 11.98
N PRO A 815 -59.75 69.14 12.11
CA PRO A 815 -59.72 70.45 12.71
C PRO A 815 -60.61 71.38 11.89
N VAL A 816 -61.69 71.86 12.51
CA VAL A 816 -62.52 72.92 11.94
C VAL A 816 -61.60 74.12 11.74
N ILE A 817 -61.18 74.37 10.49
CA ILE A 817 -60.54 75.63 10.14
C ILE A 817 -61.61 76.71 10.33
N GLU A 818 -61.55 77.45 11.44
CA GLU A 818 -62.21 78.75 11.51
C GLU A 818 -61.59 79.63 10.43
N THR A 819 -62.24 79.65 9.26
CA THR A 819 -61.87 80.49 8.11
C THR A 819 -61.76 81.98 8.48
N ASP A 820 -62.31 82.41 9.61
CA ASP A 820 -62.18 83.76 10.16
C ASP A 820 -60.76 84.10 10.68
N LEU A 821 -59.98 83.13 11.17
CA LEU A 821 -58.61 83.38 11.69
C LEU A 821 -57.56 83.48 10.58
N LEU A 822 -57.74 82.73 9.48
CA LEU A 822 -56.87 82.82 8.30
C LEU A 822 -57.13 84.13 7.51
N VAL A 823 -58.39 84.57 7.44
CA VAL A 823 -58.74 85.88 6.86
C VAL A 823 -58.28 87.04 7.76
N GLN A 824 -58.28 86.91 9.09
CA GLN A 824 -57.68 87.91 10.01
C GLN A 824 -56.15 87.96 9.91
N ALA A 825 -55.47 86.83 9.73
CA ALA A 825 -54.02 86.79 9.55
C ALA A 825 -53.57 87.36 8.19
N MET A 826 -54.33 87.10 7.11
CA MET A 826 -54.05 87.64 5.78
C MET A 826 -54.42 89.13 5.64
N SER A 827 -55.42 89.63 6.39
CA SER A 827 -55.79 91.05 6.39
C SER A 827 -54.94 91.94 7.30
N ALA A 828 -54.16 91.36 8.23
CA ALA A 828 -53.18 92.08 9.05
C ALA A 828 -51.84 92.35 8.33
N PHE A 829 -51.59 91.71 7.18
CA PHE A 829 -50.34 91.88 6.43
C PHE A 829 -50.41 92.99 5.35
N ASP A 830 -51.61 93.46 4.99
CA ASP A 830 -51.84 94.31 3.80
C ASP A 830 -52.11 95.80 4.11
N ALA A 831 -51.91 96.27 5.35
CA ALA A 831 -52.19 97.65 5.72
C ALA A 831 -51.19 98.27 6.72
N GLN A 832 -49.91 98.37 6.35
CA GLN A 832 -49.10 99.53 6.78
C GLN A 832 -47.99 99.84 5.78
N GLU A 833 -48.30 100.77 4.88
CA GLU A 833 -47.41 101.38 3.90
C GLU A 833 -46.37 102.32 4.57
N ASN A 834 -45.12 102.22 4.09
CA ASN A 834 -44.19 103.31 3.79
C ASN A 834 -43.83 104.36 4.87
N VAL A 835 -42.54 104.49 5.19
CA VAL A 835 -41.68 105.65 4.82
C VAL A 835 -40.20 105.46 5.27
N ALA A 836 -39.31 105.56 4.26
CA ALA A 836 -37.95 106.12 4.24
C ALA A 836 -36.69 105.35 4.70
N ASN A 837 -35.88 105.05 3.67
CA ASN A 837 -34.47 105.44 3.45
C ASN A 837 -33.29 104.62 4.03
N ASN A 838 -32.50 104.12 3.05
CA ASN A 838 -31.03 104.07 2.96
C ASN A 838 -30.23 103.36 4.06
N ALA A 839 -29.60 102.23 3.73
CA ALA A 839 -28.18 102.19 3.34
C ALA A 839 -27.72 100.76 3.02
N VAL A 840 -26.78 100.69 2.08
CA VAL A 840 -26.05 99.55 1.53
C VAL A 840 -25.22 98.81 2.61
N ILE A 841 -25.07 97.48 2.49
CA ILE A 841 -23.79 96.73 2.47
C ILE A 841 -24.00 95.21 2.75
N ASP A 842 -23.37 94.41 1.89
CA ASP A 842 -23.06 92.98 1.97
C ASP A 842 -22.56 92.46 3.32
N SER A 843 -22.93 91.23 3.67
CA SER A 843 -22.03 90.20 4.26
C SER A 843 -22.80 88.88 4.40
N VAL A 844 -22.47 87.82 3.65
CA VAL A 844 -21.47 86.78 4.02
C VAL A 844 -21.97 86.02 5.26
N THR A 845 -22.43 84.76 5.19
CA THR A 845 -21.75 83.45 5.03
C THR A 845 -22.80 82.41 5.52
N SER A 846 -22.82 81.10 5.25
CA SER A 846 -21.91 80.12 4.63
C SER A 846 -22.68 78.78 4.63
N SER A 847 -22.75 78.11 3.49
CA SER A 847 -22.14 76.80 3.24
C SER A 847 -22.62 75.62 4.10
N MET A 848 -23.36 74.72 3.47
CA MET A 848 -23.14 73.29 3.63
C MET A 848 -22.01 72.85 2.69
N SER A 849 -21.09 72.07 3.25
CA SER A 849 -20.09 71.20 2.61
C SER A 849 -19.41 70.43 3.76
N PRO A 850 -18.84 69.23 3.55
CA PRO A 850 -18.21 68.83 2.29
C PRO A 850 -18.40 67.37 1.83
N ASN A 851 -18.26 67.19 0.52
CA ASN A 851 -17.79 65.94 -0.08
C ASN A 851 -16.26 65.91 -0.11
N VAL A 852 -15.73 64.70 -0.07
CA VAL A 852 -14.32 64.30 0.02
C VAL A 852 -13.48 64.73 -1.20
N VAL A 853 -12.20 64.93 -0.93
CA VAL A 853 -11.08 65.40 -1.76
C VAL A 853 -10.40 64.23 -2.50
N VAL A 854 -9.73 64.53 -3.63
CA VAL A 854 -8.33 64.14 -4.04
C VAL A 854 -8.23 64.33 -5.57
N SER A 855 -7.23 64.99 -6.18
CA SER A 855 -5.78 65.01 -5.92
C SER A 855 -5.11 66.32 -6.41
N GLY A 856 -3.94 66.65 -5.82
CA GLY A 856 -2.94 67.50 -6.51
C GLY A 856 -1.97 68.37 -5.70
N ARG A 857 -0.98 67.74 -5.05
CA ARG A 857 0.41 68.21 -4.74
C ARG A 857 0.75 69.05 -3.48
N SER A 858 1.66 68.43 -2.71
CA SER A 858 2.62 68.76 -1.62
C SER A 858 3.47 70.05 -1.81
N PRO A 859 4.37 70.50 -0.89
CA PRO A 859 4.98 69.80 0.27
C PRO A 859 5.18 70.58 1.60
N LEU A 860 5.23 69.87 2.72
CA LEU A 860 6.30 69.81 3.74
C LEU A 860 5.85 69.02 4.97
#